data_AF-E6V307-F1
#
_entry.id   AF-E6V307-F1
#
_cell.length_a   1.000
_cell.length_b   1.000
_cell.length_c   1.000
_cell.angle_alpha   90.00
_cell.angle_beta   90.00
_cell.angle_gamma   90.00
#
_symmetry.space_group_name_H-M   'P 1'
#
loop_
_entity.id
_entity.type
_entity.pdbx_description
1 polymer ?
#
loop_
_entity_poly.entity_id
_entity_poly.type
_entity_poly.pdbx_seq_one_letter_code
_entity_poly.pdbx_strand_id
1 'polypeptide(L)'
;MSAVPTQSQSPSPTTAPHRWQFIRVGGADQVIFRTGEDIARLGELDQKLWVALACPTRGIDFDARTLDLIDADGDGRVRPPEVVAACEWVCARLRNPDVLLQGSDALALDDLDAGNADGARLIEEARRLLQIQGKPDSATLTLADIADRGELLAAMRFNGDGVITPETAEDDTVRATVAEIIRIHGSVPDRHKATPGVDRPRIEAFFAEVQAARDWHAKADANDKALMPLGEPTLAAADATRKVQAKLDDYFARCRVAAFDAQAVAALNPSPEAYDALGANRLDLSADPIADLPLAPVTPRCVLPLHGNRINPAWTGDIAAFAERAVTPLLGARDELAETEWLAIKQQLAPLQALMAKRPVNAAAALSLAQLDAFLQTREPLLALLHDDEAAETHNNLLVDLEKLIRLQRDLVVLLNNFVSFKAFYRREGAIFQAGTLYLDGRSCELTVQVQDTAKHAVLAGLAKTCLAYCDCTRQGQKMSIVAAFTAGDIDFLFVGRNGVFYDRQGRDWDATITKLIENPTSVAQAFFAPYKKFVRVIEEQVAKRAAASEAAGQGTLTSFATKLTTADQATAAGAAKTPAAPAAAPRTAGRVDVGTVAAIGVALGSISAVLVAIFGKFVDLGQWIPVALIGIVAAISGPSMLIAWLKLRQRSLGPILDASGWAINGRMKVNVRLGGMLSQTAHVPPGARRVARDPYRERHGAAGVAAAAVLALALVVLAWRMDWLDNRLPTALQHSPTAAATVPPAPSS
;
A
#
# COMPACT_ATOMS: atom_id res chain seq x y z
N MET A 1 65.46 -10.34 -28.21
CA MET A 1 64.04 -10.12 -28.59
C MET A 1 63.47 -11.47 -29.00
N SER A 2 62.96 -12.22 -28.02
CA SER A 2 62.34 -13.53 -28.26
C SER A 2 60.83 -13.33 -28.18
N ALA A 3 60.14 -13.57 -29.30
CA ALA A 3 58.70 -13.43 -29.42
C ALA A 3 57.99 -14.57 -28.67
N VAL A 4 57.08 -14.18 -27.78
CA VAL A 4 56.14 -15.07 -27.09
C VAL A 4 55.02 -15.45 -28.06
N PRO A 5 54.64 -16.74 -28.20
CA PRO A 5 53.49 -17.11 -29.00
C PRO A 5 52.20 -16.87 -28.21
N THR A 6 51.32 -16.05 -28.77
CA THR A 6 49.97 -15.77 -28.27
C THR A 6 49.13 -17.05 -28.31
N GLN A 7 48.66 -17.49 -27.14
CA GLN A 7 47.69 -18.59 -27.06
C GLN A 7 46.37 -18.16 -27.71
N SER A 8 45.97 -18.89 -28.75
CA SER A 8 44.65 -18.81 -29.37
C SER A 8 43.59 -19.28 -28.37
N GLN A 9 42.82 -18.32 -27.84
CA GLN A 9 41.57 -18.59 -27.13
C GLN A 9 40.64 -19.40 -28.05
N SER A 10 40.30 -20.60 -27.61
CA SER A 10 39.25 -21.39 -28.24
C SER A 10 37.91 -20.65 -28.08
N PRO A 11 37.09 -20.50 -29.13
CA PRO A 11 35.78 -19.90 -28.97
C PRO A 11 34.91 -20.80 -28.08
N SER A 12 34.31 -20.20 -27.05
CA SER A 12 33.25 -20.80 -26.25
C SER A 12 32.17 -21.40 -27.16
N PRO A 13 31.55 -22.54 -26.80
CA PRO A 13 30.50 -23.12 -27.63
C PRO A 13 29.38 -22.11 -27.78
N THR A 14 29.12 -21.67 -29.01
CA THR A 14 27.99 -20.82 -29.36
C THR A 14 26.72 -21.62 -29.13
N THR A 15 26.09 -21.44 -27.97
CA THR A 15 24.75 -21.97 -27.66
C THR A 15 23.81 -21.53 -28.77
N ALA A 16 23.15 -22.49 -29.42
CA ALA A 16 22.19 -22.18 -30.46
C ALA A 16 21.11 -21.21 -29.91
N PRO A 17 20.67 -20.21 -30.71
CA PRO A 17 19.67 -19.25 -30.26
C PRO A 17 18.35 -19.96 -29.91
N HIS A 18 17.75 -19.59 -28.78
CA HIS A 18 16.49 -20.21 -28.33
C HIS A 18 15.36 -19.99 -29.33
N ARG A 19 14.56 -21.04 -29.56
CA ARG A 19 13.50 -21.03 -30.57
C ARG A 19 12.13 -20.70 -29.95
N TRP A 20 11.91 -19.41 -29.73
CA TRP A 20 10.62 -18.89 -29.26
C TRP A 20 9.47 -19.15 -30.25
N GLN A 21 8.28 -19.40 -29.72
CA GLN A 21 7.05 -19.48 -30.50
C GLN A 21 6.04 -18.43 -30.04
N PHE A 22 5.37 -17.83 -31.02
CA PHE A 22 4.40 -16.77 -30.80
C PHE A 22 3.05 -17.13 -31.45
N ILE A 23 1.98 -16.67 -30.82
CA ILE A 23 0.63 -16.64 -31.39
C ILE A 23 0.12 -15.21 -31.45
N ARG A 24 -0.54 -14.84 -32.54
CA ARG A 24 -1.10 -13.50 -32.70
C ARG A 24 -2.54 -13.45 -32.17
N VAL A 25 -2.73 -12.82 -31.02
CA VAL A 25 -4.05 -12.69 -30.36
C VAL A 25 -4.20 -11.28 -29.80
N GLY A 26 -5.42 -10.72 -29.82
CA GLY A 26 -5.67 -9.38 -29.28
C GLY A 26 -4.96 -8.24 -30.03
N GLY A 27 -4.38 -8.52 -31.20
CA GLY A 27 -3.61 -7.54 -31.99
C GLY A 27 -2.13 -7.43 -31.63
N ALA A 28 -1.60 -8.33 -30.78
CA ALA A 28 -0.19 -8.45 -30.45
C ALA A 28 0.30 -9.90 -30.61
N ASP A 29 1.62 -10.08 -30.73
CA ASP A 29 2.25 -11.39 -30.77
C ASP A 29 2.59 -11.81 -29.33
N GLN A 30 2.04 -12.94 -28.88
CA GLN A 30 2.13 -13.44 -27.51
C GLN A 30 2.98 -14.71 -27.48
N VAL A 31 3.96 -14.76 -26.59
CA VAL A 31 4.82 -15.94 -26.42
C VAL A 31 4.04 -17.14 -25.86
N ILE A 32 4.41 -18.36 -26.27
CA ILE A 32 3.84 -19.61 -25.77
C ILE A 32 4.91 -20.36 -24.97
N PHE A 33 4.64 -20.62 -23.69
CA PHE A 33 5.45 -21.50 -22.84
C PHE A 33 5.02 -22.95 -23.05
N ARG A 34 5.93 -23.80 -23.57
CA ARG A 34 5.67 -25.23 -23.86
C ARG A 34 6.67 -26.16 -23.19
N THR A 35 7.88 -25.67 -22.96
CA THR A 35 8.94 -26.39 -22.25
C THR A 35 9.43 -25.53 -21.09
N GLY A 36 10.04 -26.17 -20.10
CA GLY A 36 10.72 -25.48 -19.02
C GLY A 36 11.93 -24.66 -19.51
N GLU A 37 12.50 -25.00 -20.67
CA GLU A 37 13.53 -24.16 -21.32
C GLU A 37 12.98 -22.79 -21.72
N ASP A 38 11.71 -22.69 -22.14
CA ASP A 38 11.04 -21.40 -22.41
C ASP A 38 10.94 -20.54 -21.14
N ILE A 39 10.86 -21.16 -19.97
CA ILE A 39 10.81 -20.46 -18.67
C ILE A 39 12.22 -20.05 -18.23
N ALA A 40 13.18 -20.98 -18.30
CA ALA A 40 14.57 -20.74 -17.92
C ALA A 40 15.24 -19.61 -18.72
N ARG A 41 14.87 -19.46 -20.00
CA ARG A 41 15.44 -18.43 -20.89
C ARG A 41 14.60 -17.17 -21.00
N LEU A 42 13.60 -16.97 -20.13
CA LEU A 42 12.70 -15.81 -20.19
C LEU A 42 13.46 -14.46 -20.22
N GLY A 43 14.63 -14.37 -19.59
CA GLY A 43 15.49 -13.19 -19.62
C GLY A 43 16.01 -12.80 -21.02
N GLU A 44 16.05 -13.74 -21.98
CA GLU A 44 16.46 -13.49 -23.37
C GLU A 44 15.32 -12.84 -24.21
N LEU A 45 14.07 -12.90 -23.75
CA LEU A 45 12.91 -12.37 -24.46
C LEU A 45 12.82 -10.84 -24.32
N ASP A 46 12.77 -10.10 -25.44
CA ASP A 46 12.60 -8.64 -25.41
C ASP A 46 11.35 -8.27 -24.61
N GLN A 47 11.53 -7.49 -23.54
CA GLN A 47 10.45 -7.04 -22.64
C GLN A 47 9.35 -6.27 -23.37
N LYS A 48 9.63 -5.69 -24.56
CA LYS A 48 8.61 -5.06 -25.40
C LYS A 48 7.56 -6.04 -25.93
N LEU A 49 7.86 -7.34 -25.92
CA LEU A 49 6.95 -8.41 -26.31
C LEU A 49 6.09 -8.92 -25.14
N TRP A 50 6.35 -8.46 -23.91
CA TRP A 50 5.55 -8.81 -22.75
C TRP A 50 4.28 -7.99 -22.73
N VAL A 51 3.16 -8.58 -22.32
CA VAL A 51 1.86 -7.89 -22.25
C VAL A 51 1.77 -6.96 -21.05
N ALA A 52 2.32 -7.33 -19.90
CA ALA A 52 2.42 -6.49 -18.71
C ALA A 52 3.88 -6.27 -18.29
N LEU A 53 4.14 -5.09 -17.72
CA LEU A 53 5.43 -4.66 -17.16
C LEU A 53 5.33 -4.37 -15.65
N ALA A 54 4.14 -4.46 -15.07
CA ALA A 54 3.92 -4.44 -13.63
C ALA A 54 2.57 -5.09 -13.31
N CYS A 55 2.50 -5.80 -12.19
CA CYS A 55 1.29 -6.44 -11.65
C CYS A 55 1.22 -6.18 -10.15
N PRO A 56 0.07 -5.74 -9.61
CA PRO A 56 -0.07 -5.55 -8.16
C PRO A 56 -0.04 -6.90 -7.42
N THR A 57 0.48 -6.91 -6.20
CA THR A 57 0.50 -8.11 -5.33
C THR A 57 -0.84 -8.39 -4.64
N ARG A 58 -1.80 -7.45 -4.73
CA ARG A 58 -3.11 -7.49 -4.06
C ARG A 58 -4.23 -7.07 -5.00
N GLY A 59 -5.46 -7.49 -4.70
CA GLY A 59 -6.65 -7.12 -5.48
C GLY A 59 -6.80 -7.87 -6.81
N ILE A 60 -6.13 -9.02 -6.93
CA ILE A 60 -6.21 -9.96 -8.06
C ILE A 60 -6.49 -11.37 -7.52
N ASP A 61 -7.10 -12.21 -8.34
CA ASP A 61 -7.38 -13.61 -8.01
C ASP A 61 -6.13 -14.47 -8.26
N PHE A 62 -5.19 -14.37 -7.32
CA PHE A 62 -3.95 -15.13 -7.31
C PHE A 62 -3.44 -15.29 -5.87
N ASP A 63 -2.56 -16.25 -5.62
CA ASP A 63 -1.97 -16.46 -4.31
C ASP A 63 -1.07 -15.27 -3.91
N ALA A 64 -1.53 -14.50 -2.93
CA ALA A 64 -0.86 -13.29 -2.47
C ALA A 64 0.55 -13.58 -1.91
N ARG A 65 0.73 -14.74 -1.25
CA ARG A 65 1.99 -15.14 -0.65
C ARG A 65 3.03 -15.48 -1.73
N THR A 66 2.62 -16.12 -2.82
CA THR A 66 3.49 -16.35 -3.99
C THR A 66 3.99 -15.04 -4.58
N LEU A 67 3.12 -14.03 -4.70
CA LEU A 67 3.54 -12.71 -5.21
C LEU A 67 4.49 -11.99 -4.25
N ASP A 68 4.25 -12.09 -2.94
CA ASP A 68 5.16 -11.52 -1.92
C ASP A 68 6.55 -12.18 -1.94
N LEU A 69 6.66 -13.44 -2.35
CA LEU A 69 7.94 -14.15 -2.48
C LEU A 69 8.69 -13.81 -3.79
N ILE A 70 8.00 -13.21 -4.76
CA ILE A 70 8.57 -12.71 -6.02
C ILE A 70 8.94 -11.23 -5.88
N ASP A 71 8.09 -10.43 -5.21
CA ASP A 71 8.31 -9.02 -4.88
C ASP A 71 9.50 -8.88 -3.92
N ALA A 72 10.68 -8.63 -4.49
CA ALA A 72 11.94 -8.64 -3.75
C ALA A 72 12.20 -7.31 -3.04
N ASP A 73 11.61 -6.21 -3.53
CA ASP A 73 11.77 -4.87 -2.94
C ASP A 73 10.63 -4.46 -1.99
N GLY A 74 9.52 -5.22 -2.00
CA GLY A 74 8.38 -5.01 -1.12
C GLY A 74 7.55 -3.79 -1.50
N ASP A 75 7.63 -3.30 -2.75
CA ASP A 75 6.86 -2.14 -3.23
C ASP A 75 5.38 -2.47 -3.51
N GLY A 76 5.00 -3.76 -3.41
CA GLY A 76 3.67 -4.26 -3.66
C GLY A 76 3.35 -4.46 -5.14
N ARG A 77 4.37 -4.49 -6.01
CA ARG A 77 4.24 -4.65 -7.47
C ARG A 77 5.34 -5.53 -8.04
N VAL A 78 4.93 -6.63 -8.66
CA VAL A 78 5.83 -7.53 -9.38
C VAL A 78 6.17 -6.96 -10.76
N ARG A 79 7.47 -6.88 -11.07
CA ARG A 79 8.04 -6.33 -12.32
C ARG A 79 8.84 -7.37 -13.10
N PRO A 80 9.16 -7.13 -14.40
CA PRO A 80 9.90 -8.07 -15.23
C PRO A 80 11.21 -8.60 -14.62
N PRO A 81 12.08 -7.79 -14.01
CA PRO A 81 13.32 -8.31 -13.42
C PRO A 81 13.07 -9.35 -12.32
N GLU A 82 12.03 -9.16 -11.51
CA GLU A 82 11.68 -10.09 -10.43
C GLU A 82 11.06 -11.37 -10.96
N VAL A 83 10.24 -11.28 -12.01
CA VAL A 83 9.70 -12.47 -12.71
C VAL A 83 10.83 -13.27 -13.36
N VAL A 84 11.79 -12.61 -14.02
CA VAL A 84 12.97 -13.27 -14.60
C VAL A 84 13.79 -13.93 -13.49
N ALA A 85 14.09 -13.20 -12.42
CA ALA A 85 14.85 -13.73 -11.28
C ALA A 85 14.14 -14.94 -10.65
N ALA A 86 12.81 -14.90 -10.51
CA ALA A 86 12.04 -16.05 -10.03
C ALA A 86 12.14 -17.27 -10.96
N CYS A 87 12.09 -17.07 -12.27
CA CYS A 87 12.25 -18.12 -13.28
C CYS A 87 13.66 -18.72 -13.25
N GLU A 88 14.70 -17.90 -13.21
CA GLU A 88 16.09 -18.34 -13.13
C GLU A 88 16.37 -19.07 -11.82
N TRP A 89 15.86 -18.54 -10.71
CA TRP A 89 16.04 -19.11 -9.37
C TRP A 89 15.44 -20.51 -9.24
N VAL A 90 14.22 -20.73 -9.78
CA VAL A 90 13.57 -22.06 -9.74
C VAL A 90 14.23 -23.03 -10.70
N CYS A 91 14.54 -22.61 -11.93
CA CYS A 91 15.15 -23.47 -12.93
C CYS A 91 16.57 -23.90 -12.54
N ALA A 92 17.30 -23.10 -11.75
CA ALA A 92 18.62 -23.46 -11.24
C ALA A 92 18.59 -24.55 -10.14
N ARG A 93 17.44 -24.77 -9.50
CA ARG A 93 17.25 -25.73 -8.39
C ARG A 93 16.56 -27.02 -8.82
N LEU A 94 15.99 -27.05 -10.02
CA LEU A 94 15.32 -28.21 -10.60
C LEU A 94 16.22 -28.93 -11.59
N ARG A 95 16.22 -30.27 -11.54
CA ARG A 95 16.89 -31.12 -12.53
C ARG A 95 16.23 -31.00 -13.91
N ASN A 96 14.90 -30.96 -13.96
CA ASN A 96 14.14 -30.75 -15.18
C ASN A 96 13.10 -29.63 -14.99
N PRO A 97 13.30 -28.46 -15.60
CA PRO A 97 12.34 -27.35 -15.54
C PRO A 97 10.94 -27.65 -16.11
N ASP A 98 10.75 -28.72 -16.90
CA ASP A 98 9.43 -29.11 -17.43
C ASP A 98 8.41 -29.43 -16.33
N VAL A 99 8.87 -29.76 -15.12
CA VAL A 99 8.00 -30.00 -13.94
C VAL A 99 7.11 -28.79 -13.64
N LEU A 100 7.59 -27.56 -13.91
CA LEU A 100 6.83 -26.33 -13.75
C LEU A 100 5.54 -26.29 -14.56
N LEU A 101 5.49 -26.98 -15.71
CA LEU A 101 4.32 -27.00 -16.59
C LEU A 101 3.17 -27.83 -16.02
N GLN A 102 3.44 -28.67 -15.02
CA GLN A 102 2.42 -29.50 -14.38
C GLN A 102 1.54 -28.68 -13.42
N GLY A 103 2.05 -27.58 -12.85
CA GLY A 103 1.29 -26.74 -11.91
C GLY A 103 0.89 -27.45 -10.62
N SER A 104 1.68 -28.44 -10.17
CA SER A 104 1.41 -29.24 -8.98
C SER A 104 1.85 -28.52 -7.70
N ASP A 105 1.08 -28.69 -6.61
CA ASP A 105 1.41 -28.25 -5.25
C ASP A 105 2.24 -29.27 -4.46
N ALA A 106 2.64 -30.36 -5.10
CA ALA A 106 3.54 -31.39 -4.58
C ALA A 106 4.87 -31.39 -5.32
N LEU A 107 5.97 -31.23 -4.59
CA LEU A 107 7.35 -31.30 -5.08
C LEU A 107 7.92 -32.71 -4.83
N ALA A 108 8.38 -33.39 -5.88
CA ALA A 108 9.12 -34.63 -5.73
C ALA A 108 10.60 -34.34 -5.43
N LEU A 109 11.18 -35.04 -4.47
CA LEU A 109 12.59 -34.84 -4.09
C LEU A 109 13.56 -35.18 -5.23
N ASP A 110 13.17 -36.07 -6.15
CA ASP A 110 13.95 -36.47 -7.32
C ASP A 110 13.98 -35.40 -8.42
N ASP A 111 13.06 -34.43 -8.39
CA ASP A 111 13.01 -33.31 -9.33
C ASP A 111 14.02 -32.21 -8.97
N LEU A 112 14.56 -32.21 -7.75
CA LEU A 112 15.60 -31.29 -7.30
C LEU A 112 16.98 -31.66 -7.86
N ASP A 113 17.78 -30.66 -8.21
CA ASP A 113 19.13 -30.89 -8.73
C ASP A 113 20.14 -31.14 -7.60
N ALA A 114 20.42 -32.41 -7.32
CA ALA A 114 21.47 -32.81 -6.38
C ALA A 114 22.91 -32.45 -6.84
N GLY A 115 23.10 -32.09 -8.12
CA GLY A 115 24.39 -31.64 -8.64
C GLY A 115 24.73 -30.18 -8.27
N ASN A 116 23.71 -29.39 -7.90
CA ASN A 116 23.86 -28.03 -7.41
C ASN A 116 23.88 -28.03 -5.87
N ALA A 117 24.80 -27.26 -5.27
CA ALA A 117 24.90 -27.14 -3.82
C ALA A 117 23.60 -26.64 -3.17
N ASP A 118 22.90 -25.70 -3.80
CA ASP A 118 21.62 -25.19 -3.31
C ASP A 118 20.52 -26.27 -3.38
N GLY A 119 20.47 -27.03 -4.48
CA GLY A 119 19.51 -28.12 -4.64
C GLY A 119 19.76 -29.27 -3.66
N ALA A 120 21.01 -29.63 -3.41
CA ALA A 120 21.39 -30.65 -2.43
C ALA A 120 20.95 -30.27 -1.00
N ARG A 121 21.12 -29.00 -0.60
CA ARG A 121 20.68 -28.49 0.71
C ARG A 121 19.15 -28.52 0.85
N LEU A 122 18.42 -28.19 -0.22
CA LEU A 122 16.95 -28.28 -0.22
C LEU A 122 16.46 -29.72 -0.10
N ILE A 123 17.14 -30.69 -0.73
CA ILE A 123 16.82 -32.12 -0.57
C ILE A 123 16.99 -32.57 0.88
N GLU A 124 18.09 -32.17 1.52
CA GLU A 124 18.36 -32.50 2.93
C GLU A 124 17.30 -31.91 3.86
N GLU A 125 16.97 -30.63 3.71
CA GLU A 125 15.94 -29.98 4.52
C GLU A 125 14.54 -30.57 4.28
N ALA A 126 14.20 -30.88 3.03
CA ALA A 126 12.92 -31.49 2.71
C ALA A 126 12.78 -32.88 3.33
N ARG A 127 13.85 -33.70 3.34
CA ARG A 127 13.87 -35.00 4.05
C ARG A 127 13.73 -34.82 5.56
N ARG A 128 14.43 -33.85 6.13
CA ARG A 128 14.33 -33.51 7.56
C ARG A 128 12.89 -33.13 7.92
N LEU A 129 12.24 -32.30 7.12
CA LEU A 129 10.85 -31.89 7.36
C LEU A 129 9.90 -33.09 7.30
N LEU A 130 10.06 -33.98 6.32
CA LEU A 130 9.26 -35.21 6.21
C LEU A 130 9.47 -36.14 7.40
N GLN A 131 10.68 -36.22 7.96
CA GLN A 131 10.94 -36.97 9.20
C GLN A 131 10.22 -36.35 10.41
N ILE A 132 10.29 -35.03 10.57
CA ILE A 132 9.61 -34.30 11.67
C ILE A 132 8.09 -34.52 11.62
N GLN A 133 7.52 -34.60 10.41
CA GLN A 133 6.09 -34.87 10.20
C GLN A 133 5.71 -36.35 10.30
N GLY A 134 6.65 -37.23 10.61
CA GLY A 134 6.40 -38.67 10.73
C GLY A 134 6.17 -39.39 9.40
N LYS A 135 6.65 -38.81 8.27
CA LYS A 135 6.56 -39.37 6.91
C LYS A 135 7.95 -39.67 6.30
N PRO A 136 8.83 -40.43 6.97
CA PRO A 136 10.24 -40.60 6.54
C PRO A 136 10.40 -41.28 5.17
N ASP A 137 9.45 -42.12 4.76
CA ASP A 137 9.49 -42.85 3.49
C ASP A 137 8.84 -42.09 2.32
N SER A 138 8.31 -40.88 2.55
CA SER A 138 7.70 -40.07 1.49
C SER A 138 8.78 -39.50 0.58
N ALA A 139 8.57 -39.59 -0.73
CA ALA A 139 9.42 -38.96 -1.75
C ALA A 139 8.88 -37.61 -2.24
N THR A 140 7.74 -37.16 -1.69
CA THR A 140 7.04 -35.94 -2.11
C THR A 140 6.73 -35.06 -0.92
N LEU A 141 6.89 -33.75 -1.09
CA LEU A 141 6.59 -32.71 -0.12
C LEU A 141 5.51 -31.78 -0.69
N THR A 142 4.43 -31.55 0.05
CA THR A 142 3.31 -30.72 -0.41
C THR A 142 3.32 -29.33 0.22
N LEU A 143 2.63 -28.36 -0.39
CA LEU A 143 2.49 -27.03 0.20
C LEU A 143 1.82 -27.07 1.58
N ALA A 144 0.86 -27.98 1.79
CA ALA A 144 0.19 -28.15 3.08
C ALA A 144 1.16 -28.60 4.18
N ASP A 145 2.16 -29.41 3.82
CA ASP A 145 3.20 -29.83 4.75
C ASP A 145 4.07 -28.64 5.22
N ILE A 146 4.16 -27.55 4.46
CA ILE A 146 4.97 -26.36 4.80
C ILE A 146 4.11 -25.19 5.33
N ALA A 147 2.80 -25.19 5.05
CA ALA A 147 1.91 -24.06 5.36
C ALA A 147 1.84 -23.76 6.87
N ASP A 148 1.97 -24.77 7.73
CA ASP A 148 1.98 -24.62 9.19
C ASP A 148 3.37 -24.30 9.75
N ARG A 149 4.19 -23.58 8.97
CA ARG A 149 5.55 -23.16 9.33
C ARG A 149 5.62 -22.46 10.69
N GLY A 150 4.62 -21.63 11.01
CA GLY A 150 4.55 -20.93 12.28
C GLY A 150 4.51 -21.89 13.47
N GLU A 151 3.62 -22.88 13.43
CA GLU A 151 3.50 -23.90 14.48
C GLU A 151 4.71 -24.84 14.53
N LEU A 152 5.25 -25.22 13.36
CA LEU A 152 6.48 -26.01 13.27
C LEU A 152 7.66 -25.30 13.92
N LEU A 153 7.85 -24.00 13.68
CA LEU A 153 8.90 -23.20 14.31
C LEU A 153 8.62 -22.93 15.79
N ALA A 154 7.35 -22.74 16.18
CA ALA A 154 6.95 -22.58 17.58
C ALA A 154 7.24 -23.81 18.45
N ALA A 155 7.19 -25.00 17.83
CA ALA A 155 7.46 -26.26 18.48
C ALA A 155 8.96 -26.54 18.62
N MET A 156 9.82 -25.83 17.88
CA MET A 156 11.27 -25.99 17.96
C MET A 156 11.85 -25.14 19.10
N ARG A 157 12.84 -25.69 19.80
CA ARG A 157 13.58 -25.00 20.87
C ARG A 157 14.37 -23.79 20.37
N PHE A 158 14.86 -23.89 19.13
CA PHE A 158 15.64 -22.87 18.43
C PHE A 158 14.87 -22.47 17.18
N ASN A 159 14.62 -21.17 17.02
CA ASN A 159 13.82 -20.64 15.92
C ASN A 159 14.62 -19.66 15.04
N GLY A 160 15.93 -19.52 15.29
CA GLY A 160 16.87 -18.82 14.42
C GLY A 160 16.56 -17.34 14.27
N ASP A 161 16.26 -16.67 15.37
CA ASP A 161 16.09 -15.23 15.45
C ASP A 161 17.23 -14.53 16.24
N GLY A 162 18.16 -15.32 16.78
CA GLY A 162 19.28 -14.84 17.59
C GLY A 162 18.88 -14.39 18.99
N VAL A 163 17.68 -14.78 19.47
CA VAL A 163 17.13 -14.40 20.76
C VAL A 163 17.00 -15.62 21.66
N ILE A 164 17.75 -15.62 22.77
CA ILE A 164 17.66 -16.68 23.77
C ILE A 164 16.65 -16.29 24.85
N THR A 165 15.60 -17.09 25.01
CA THR A 165 14.60 -16.92 26.07
C THR A 165 14.95 -17.78 27.28
N PRO A 166 14.36 -17.49 28.47
CA PRO A 166 14.48 -18.39 29.62
C PRO A 166 13.97 -19.82 29.34
N GLU A 167 13.09 -20.03 28.36
CA GLU A 167 12.57 -21.34 27.98
C GLU A 167 13.59 -22.15 27.15
N THR A 168 14.46 -21.47 26.40
CA THR A 168 15.52 -22.08 25.57
C THR A 168 16.65 -22.71 26.40
N ALA A 169 16.84 -22.23 27.63
CA ALA A 169 17.84 -22.74 28.56
C ALA A 169 17.30 -23.94 29.36
N GLU A 170 17.96 -25.09 29.25
CA GLU A 170 17.64 -26.30 30.04
C GLU A 170 18.25 -26.25 31.45
N ASP A 171 19.40 -25.59 31.60
CA ASP A 171 20.09 -25.41 32.88
C ASP A 171 19.50 -24.21 33.64
N ASP A 172 19.08 -24.45 34.88
CA ASP A 172 18.53 -23.43 35.78
C ASP A 172 19.50 -22.27 36.07
N THR A 173 20.81 -22.54 36.04
CA THR A 173 21.84 -21.49 36.24
C THR A 173 21.90 -20.55 35.04
N VAL A 174 21.88 -21.09 33.82
CA VAL A 174 21.85 -20.31 32.57
C VAL A 174 20.53 -19.55 32.46
N ARG A 175 19.40 -20.17 32.85
CA ARG A 175 18.08 -19.53 32.91
C ARG A 175 18.09 -18.31 33.85
N ALA A 176 18.70 -18.44 35.02
CA ALA A 176 18.84 -17.35 35.97
C ALA A 176 19.73 -16.21 35.42
N THR A 177 20.83 -16.54 34.73
CA THR A 177 21.66 -15.53 34.05
C THR A 177 20.88 -14.79 32.98
N VAL A 178 20.08 -15.47 32.14
CA VAL A 178 19.23 -14.82 31.12
C VAL A 178 18.25 -13.85 31.77
N ALA A 179 17.59 -14.24 32.86
CA ALA A 179 16.67 -13.37 33.59
C ALA A 179 17.37 -12.11 34.15
N GLU A 180 18.61 -12.25 34.62
CA GLU A 180 19.40 -11.15 35.14
C GLU A 180 19.86 -10.18 34.02
N ILE A 181 20.25 -10.71 32.86
CA ILE A 181 20.57 -9.89 31.67
C ILE A 181 19.33 -9.09 31.25
N ILE A 182 18.14 -9.72 31.21
CA ILE A 182 16.87 -9.03 30.90
C ILE A 182 16.62 -7.89 31.89
N ARG A 183 16.88 -8.13 33.18
CA ARG A 183 16.67 -7.12 34.23
C ARG A 183 17.60 -5.91 34.09
N ILE A 184 18.84 -6.10 33.64
CA ILE A 184 19.87 -5.04 33.57
C ILE A 184 19.89 -4.35 32.21
N HIS A 185 19.85 -5.10 31.12
CA HIS A 185 20.02 -4.61 29.74
C HIS A 185 18.70 -4.57 28.95
N GLY A 186 17.59 -4.96 29.57
CA GLY A 186 16.29 -5.09 28.91
C GLY A 186 16.19 -6.35 28.05
N SER A 187 15.05 -6.52 27.37
CA SER A 187 14.75 -7.67 26.52
C SER A 187 14.50 -7.29 25.06
N VAL A 188 14.67 -8.26 24.17
CA VAL A 188 14.18 -8.24 22.79
C VAL A 188 13.06 -9.27 22.68
N PRO A 189 11.92 -8.95 22.01
CA PRO A 189 10.88 -9.93 21.79
C PRO A 189 11.34 -11.00 20.79
N ASP A 190 11.16 -12.26 21.17
CA ASP A 190 11.30 -13.41 20.29
C ASP A 190 10.35 -13.34 19.07
N ARG A 191 10.81 -13.83 17.91
CA ARG A 191 10.10 -13.79 16.61
C ARG A 191 8.73 -14.46 16.65
N HIS A 192 8.53 -15.48 17.50
CA HIS A 192 7.28 -16.24 17.51
C HIS A 192 6.30 -15.76 18.58
N LYS A 193 6.64 -15.93 19.86
CA LYS A 193 5.70 -15.62 20.97
C LYS A 193 5.84 -14.21 21.52
N ALA A 194 6.75 -13.40 20.96
CA ALA A 194 7.18 -12.14 21.55
C ALA A 194 7.62 -12.30 23.02
N THR A 195 8.10 -13.49 23.38
CA THR A 195 8.62 -13.78 24.71
C THR A 195 9.86 -12.93 24.95
N PRO A 196 10.00 -12.27 26.12
CA PRO A 196 11.20 -11.52 26.44
C PRO A 196 12.44 -12.41 26.45
N GLY A 197 13.42 -12.10 25.60
CA GLY A 197 14.71 -12.78 25.53
C GLY A 197 15.89 -11.82 25.39
N VAL A 198 17.07 -12.38 25.17
CA VAL A 198 18.34 -11.64 25.08
C VAL A 198 19.06 -11.96 23.77
N ASP A 199 19.60 -10.94 23.13
CA ASP A 199 20.38 -11.01 21.90
C ASP A 199 21.89 -10.93 22.16
N ARG A 200 22.69 -11.27 21.15
CA ARG A 200 24.17 -11.25 21.22
C ARG A 200 24.75 -9.98 21.87
N PRO A 201 24.35 -8.75 21.47
CA PRO A 201 24.94 -7.54 22.03
C PRO A 201 24.68 -7.38 23.53
N ARG A 202 23.51 -7.78 24.03
CA ARG A 202 23.17 -7.71 25.46
C ARG A 202 23.95 -8.73 26.28
N ILE A 203 24.08 -9.95 25.76
CA ILE A 203 24.88 -11.01 26.39
C ILE A 203 26.34 -10.56 26.51
N GLU A 204 26.92 -10.04 25.43
CA GLU A 204 28.32 -9.58 25.41
C GLU A 204 28.54 -8.35 26.32
N ALA A 205 27.61 -7.39 26.33
CA ALA A 205 27.66 -6.24 27.22
C ALA A 205 27.65 -6.65 28.70
N PHE A 206 26.74 -7.55 29.09
CA PHE A 206 26.66 -8.06 30.45
C PHE A 206 27.96 -8.74 30.87
N PHE A 207 28.50 -9.65 30.05
CA PHE A 207 29.73 -10.34 30.41
C PHE A 207 30.97 -9.43 30.40
N ALA A 208 31.01 -8.38 29.57
CA ALA A 208 32.04 -7.36 29.63
C ALA A 208 31.99 -6.59 30.97
N GLU A 209 30.79 -6.25 31.43
CA GLU A 209 30.58 -5.59 32.72
C GLU A 209 30.94 -6.47 33.92
N VAL A 210 30.54 -7.74 33.89
CA VAL A 210 30.88 -8.75 34.92
C VAL A 210 32.39 -9.00 34.95
N GLN A 211 33.05 -9.12 33.79
CA GLN A 211 34.50 -9.30 33.72
C GLN A 211 35.23 -8.06 34.28
N ALA A 212 34.82 -6.85 33.91
CA ALA A 212 35.42 -5.62 34.43
C ALA A 212 35.28 -5.50 35.96
N ALA A 213 34.11 -5.90 36.51
CA ALA A 213 33.89 -5.94 37.95
C ALA A 213 34.77 -7.00 38.65
N ARG A 214 34.87 -8.20 38.06
CA ARG A 214 35.73 -9.29 38.57
C ARG A 214 37.21 -8.88 38.57
N ASP A 215 37.69 -8.27 37.49
CA ASP A 215 39.07 -7.81 37.36
C ASP A 215 39.40 -6.66 38.32
N TRP A 216 38.42 -5.82 38.65
CA TRP A 216 38.56 -4.79 39.67
C TRP A 216 38.63 -5.40 41.08
N HIS A 217 37.72 -6.33 41.42
CA HIS A 217 37.74 -7.04 42.70
C HIS A 217 39.00 -7.88 42.90
N ALA A 218 39.53 -8.51 41.86
CA ALA A 218 40.79 -9.27 41.92
C ALA A 218 42.00 -8.39 42.26
N LYS A 219 41.96 -7.09 41.91
CA LYS A 219 42.98 -6.11 42.30
C LYS A 219 42.78 -5.56 43.71
N ALA A 220 41.58 -5.70 44.27
CA ALA A 220 41.24 -5.26 45.62
C ALA A 220 41.57 -6.36 46.65
N ASP A 221 42.79 -6.87 46.64
CA ASP A 221 43.24 -7.86 47.63
C ASP A 221 43.51 -7.17 48.97
N ALA A 222 42.75 -7.56 49.99
CA ALA A 222 42.89 -7.05 51.35
C ALA A 222 44.26 -7.40 51.99
N ASN A 223 44.98 -8.38 51.44
CA ASN A 223 46.28 -8.82 51.95
C ASN A 223 47.47 -8.11 51.29
N ASP A 224 47.24 -7.31 50.24
CA ASP A 224 48.30 -6.51 49.64
C ASP A 224 48.64 -5.34 50.55
N LYS A 225 49.78 -5.43 51.24
CA LYS A 225 50.27 -4.39 52.16
C LYS A 225 50.60 -3.06 51.47
N ALA A 226 50.81 -3.06 50.15
CA ALA A 226 51.01 -1.82 49.39
C ALA A 226 49.68 -1.13 49.08
N LEU A 227 48.58 -1.89 48.99
CA LEU A 227 47.23 -1.37 48.76
C LEU A 227 46.51 -1.05 50.09
N MET A 228 46.64 -1.95 51.06
CA MET A 228 45.96 -1.94 52.36
C MET A 228 47.00 -2.00 53.49
N PRO A 229 47.78 -0.92 53.75
CA PRO A 229 48.84 -0.91 54.76
C PRO A 229 48.37 -1.27 56.19
N LEU A 230 47.08 -1.08 56.49
CA LEU A 230 46.47 -1.43 57.78
C LEU A 230 45.55 -2.67 57.71
N GLY A 231 45.48 -3.36 56.55
CA GLY A 231 44.42 -4.34 56.28
C GLY A 231 43.05 -3.68 56.07
N GLU A 232 41.97 -4.33 56.49
CA GLU A 232 40.59 -3.82 56.37
C GLU A 232 40.37 -2.38 56.92
N PRO A 233 40.98 -1.98 58.07
CA PRO A 233 40.93 -0.59 58.55
C PRO A 233 41.44 0.49 57.58
N THR A 234 42.22 0.13 56.55
CA THR A 234 42.70 1.09 55.54
C THR A 234 41.54 1.77 54.81
N LEU A 235 40.41 1.08 54.60
CA LEU A 235 39.22 1.67 53.97
C LEU A 235 38.67 2.83 54.81
N ALA A 236 38.51 2.61 56.12
CA ALA A 236 38.05 3.64 57.05
C ALA A 236 39.04 4.81 57.16
N ALA A 237 40.35 4.52 57.10
CA ALA A 237 41.40 5.53 57.05
C ALA A 237 41.34 6.38 55.77
N ALA A 238 41.13 5.75 54.61
CA ALA A 238 41.00 6.41 53.32
C ALA A 238 39.75 7.29 53.23
N ASP A 239 38.61 6.83 53.76
CA ASP A 239 37.38 7.62 53.82
C ASP A 239 37.50 8.83 54.75
N ALA A 240 38.06 8.64 55.96
CA ALA A 240 38.32 9.73 56.88
C ALA A 240 39.28 10.77 56.26
N THR A 241 40.35 10.30 55.61
CA THR A 241 41.31 11.15 54.91
C THR A 241 40.66 11.94 53.77
N ARG A 242 39.89 11.27 52.91
CA ARG A 242 39.21 11.89 51.77
C ARG A 242 38.26 12.99 52.21
N LYS A 243 37.58 12.82 53.35
CA LYS A 243 36.63 13.81 53.90
C LYS A 243 37.31 15.14 54.27
N VAL A 244 38.50 15.08 54.85
CA VAL A 244 39.24 16.29 55.32
C VAL A 244 40.31 16.78 54.33
N GLN A 245 40.60 16.01 53.27
CA GLN A 245 41.70 16.24 52.35
C GLN A 245 41.74 17.66 51.77
N ALA A 246 40.62 18.17 51.26
CA ALA A 246 40.57 19.50 50.65
C ALA A 246 40.92 20.62 51.64
N LYS A 247 40.46 20.51 52.88
CA LYS A 247 40.76 21.48 53.95
C LYS A 247 42.19 21.36 54.45
N LEU A 248 42.74 20.15 54.53
CA LEU A 248 44.15 19.93 54.88
C LEU A 248 45.08 20.50 53.81
N ASP A 249 44.78 20.24 52.53
CA ASP A 249 45.54 20.77 51.40
C ASP A 249 45.49 22.31 51.35
N ASP A 250 44.31 22.93 51.56
CA ASP A 250 44.16 24.39 51.70
C ASP A 250 44.94 24.94 52.90
N TYR A 251 44.84 24.32 54.08
CA TYR A 251 45.55 24.76 55.28
C TYR A 251 47.07 24.77 55.10
N PHE A 252 47.66 23.67 54.60
CA PHE A 252 49.09 23.59 54.38
C PHE A 252 49.54 24.52 53.24
N ALA A 253 48.73 24.72 52.20
CA ALA A 253 49.01 25.72 51.17
C ALA A 253 49.08 27.14 51.77
N ARG A 254 48.11 27.54 52.60
CA ARG A 254 48.12 28.83 53.30
C ARG A 254 49.33 28.96 54.23
N CYS A 255 49.65 27.91 54.99
CA CYS A 255 50.83 27.88 55.85
C CYS A 255 52.13 28.08 55.06
N ARG A 256 52.26 27.51 53.86
CA ARG A 256 53.42 27.75 52.98
C ARG A 256 53.51 29.19 52.49
N VAL A 257 52.38 29.82 52.13
CA VAL A 257 52.37 31.25 51.78
C VAL A 257 52.76 32.11 52.99
N ALA A 258 52.25 31.77 54.18
CA ALA A 258 52.60 32.42 55.44
C ALA A 258 54.09 32.26 55.82
N ALA A 259 54.71 31.14 55.48
CA ALA A 259 56.14 30.90 55.67
C ALA A 259 57.02 31.62 54.64
N PHE A 260 56.50 31.86 53.43
CA PHE A 260 57.19 32.60 52.36
C PHE A 260 57.26 34.10 52.67
N ASP A 261 56.14 34.70 53.10
CA ASP A 261 56.06 36.11 53.46
C ASP A 261 55.26 36.31 54.76
N ALA A 262 55.94 36.83 55.79
CA ALA A 262 55.32 37.12 57.08
C ALA A 262 54.20 38.16 56.99
N GLN A 263 54.21 39.04 55.97
CA GLN A 263 53.14 40.02 55.75
C GLN A 263 51.83 39.35 55.31
N ALA A 264 51.90 38.16 54.69
CA ALA A 264 50.72 37.43 54.25
C ALA A 264 49.93 36.79 55.41
N VAL A 265 50.55 36.56 56.57
CA VAL A 265 49.93 35.88 57.74
C VAL A 265 48.64 36.55 58.18
N ALA A 266 48.60 37.88 58.20
CA ALA A 266 47.42 38.65 58.60
C ALA A 266 46.26 38.51 57.60
N ALA A 267 46.57 38.44 56.30
CA ALA A 267 45.56 38.30 55.24
C ALA A 267 45.04 36.86 55.07
N LEU A 268 45.82 35.86 55.49
CA LEU A 268 45.47 34.43 55.38
C LEU A 268 44.61 33.93 56.53
N ASN A 269 44.55 34.68 57.63
CA ASN A 269 43.64 34.45 58.75
C ASN A 269 42.41 35.36 58.65
N PRO A 270 41.26 34.99 59.25
CA PRO A 270 40.06 35.81 59.18
C PRO A 270 40.27 37.20 59.81
N SER A 271 39.79 38.25 59.13
CA SER A 271 39.88 39.61 59.62
C SER A 271 38.87 39.85 60.76
N PRO A 272 39.04 40.93 61.56
CA PRO A 272 38.04 41.31 62.56
C PRO A 272 36.63 41.46 61.97
N GLU A 273 36.51 42.04 60.78
CA GLU A 273 35.22 42.21 60.09
C GLU A 273 34.59 40.87 59.71
N ALA A 274 35.39 39.85 59.39
CA ALA A 274 34.89 38.50 59.11
C ALA A 274 34.32 37.84 60.37
N TYR A 275 34.92 38.08 61.54
CA TYR A 275 34.36 37.62 62.82
C TYR A 275 33.12 38.41 63.24
N ASP A 276 33.08 39.72 62.98
CA ASP A 276 31.90 40.55 63.23
C ASP A 276 30.69 40.07 62.39
N ALA A 277 30.93 39.69 61.12
CA ALA A 277 29.91 39.12 60.25
C ALA A 277 29.38 37.76 60.75
N LEU A 278 30.26 36.92 61.32
CA LEU A 278 29.87 35.64 61.94
C LEU A 278 29.08 35.85 63.24
N GLY A 279 29.44 36.85 64.04
CA GLY A 279 28.80 37.19 65.31
C GLY A 279 27.45 37.91 65.18
N ALA A 280 27.11 38.40 63.99
CA ALA A 280 25.83 39.06 63.71
C ALA A 280 24.61 38.13 63.78
N ASN A 281 24.83 36.81 63.67
CA ASN A 281 23.80 35.77 63.74
C ASN A 281 24.08 34.78 64.88
N ARG A 282 23.13 33.87 65.16
CA ARG A 282 23.35 32.77 66.10
C ARG A 282 24.51 31.90 65.60
N LEU A 283 25.53 31.72 66.43
CA LEU A 283 26.67 30.84 66.14
C LEU A 283 26.23 29.37 66.18
N ASP A 284 26.20 28.74 65.02
CA ASP A 284 26.05 27.29 64.84
C ASP A 284 27.38 26.72 64.35
N LEU A 285 27.97 25.84 65.16
CA LEU A 285 29.27 25.24 64.89
C LEU A 285 29.29 24.37 63.62
N SER A 286 28.12 24.02 63.08
CA SER A 286 27.97 23.25 61.84
C SER A 286 27.67 24.09 60.60
N ALA A 287 27.56 25.42 60.73
CA ALA A 287 27.22 26.30 59.62
C ALA A 287 28.40 26.49 58.64
N ASP A 288 28.08 26.60 57.34
CA ASP A 288 29.05 26.79 56.26
C ASP A 288 30.07 27.93 56.52
N PRO A 289 29.66 29.12 57.01
CA PRO A 289 30.61 30.20 57.26
C PRO A 289 31.69 29.87 58.31
N ILE A 290 31.38 28.99 59.27
CA ILE A 290 32.36 28.51 60.26
C ILE A 290 33.21 27.40 59.62
N ALA A 291 32.63 26.49 58.84
CA ALA A 291 33.36 25.45 58.12
C ALA A 291 34.36 26.01 57.09
N ASP A 292 34.09 27.18 56.51
CA ASP A 292 34.96 27.86 55.55
C ASP A 292 36.23 28.43 56.18
N LEU A 293 36.23 28.72 57.50
CA LEU A 293 37.42 29.21 58.21
C LEU A 293 38.56 28.18 58.13
N PRO A 294 39.84 28.63 58.18
CA PRO A 294 40.99 27.73 58.23
C PRO A 294 40.87 26.67 59.33
N LEU A 295 41.42 25.47 59.11
CA LEU A 295 41.33 24.35 60.07
C LEU A 295 41.95 24.68 61.43
N ALA A 296 42.97 25.51 61.45
CA ALA A 296 43.59 26.09 62.63
C ALA A 296 44.15 27.47 62.23
N PRO A 297 44.56 28.31 63.20
CA PRO A 297 45.25 29.57 62.88
C PRO A 297 46.46 29.32 61.97
N VAL A 298 46.48 30.00 60.82
CA VAL A 298 47.56 29.85 59.84
C VAL A 298 48.82 30.48 60.40
N THR A 299 49.86 29.67 60.59
CA THR A 299 51.17 30.11 61.09
C THR A 299 52.31 29.68 60.15
N PRO A 300 53.45 30.41 60.15
CA PRO A 300 54.67 30.02 59.42
C PRO A 300 55.28 28.68 59.87
N ARG A 301 54.83 28.11 60.99
CA ARG A 301 55.32 26.83 61.54
C ARG A 301 54.83 25.63 60.71
N CYS A 302 53.78 25.79 59.90
CA CYS A 302 53.23 24.73 59.02
C CYS A 302 52.89 23.42 59.76
N VAL A 303 52.25 23.51 60.93
CA VAL A 303 51.77 22.34 61.68
C VAL A 303 50.32 22.51 62.10
N LEU A 304 49.54 21.42 62.08
CA LEU A 304 48.14 21.38 62.47
C LEU A 304 47.99 20.67 63.83
N PRO A 305 47.38 21.28 64.85
CA PRO A 305 47.01 20.55 66.07
C PRO A 305 45.92 19.51 65.77
N LEU A 306 46.11 18.27 66.24
CA LEU A 306 45.15 17.17 66.04
C LEU A 306 44.10 17.08 67.16
N HIS A 307 44.36 17.75 68.29
CA HIS A 307 43.48 17.80 69.45
C HIS A 307 43.36 19.21 70.04
N GLY A 308 42.26 19.46 70.76
CA GLY A 308 42.04 20.66 71.56
C GLY A 308 41.35 21.83 70.84
N ASN A 309 41.20 22.94 71.55
CA ASN A 309 40.35 24.08 71.16
C ASN A 309 40.95 25.00 70.08
N ARG A 310 42.03 24.55 69.42
CA ARG A 310 42.72 25.32 68.36
C ARG A 310 42.32 24.86 66.95
N ILE A 311 41.46 23.84 66.87
CA ILE A 311 40.88 23.35 65.62
C ILE A 311 39.56 24.08 65.38
N ASN A 312 39.24 24.33 64.11
CA ASN A 312 37.96 24.82 63.69
C ASN A 312 36.83 23.92 64.27
N PRO A 313 35.89 24.48 65.06
CA PRO A 313 34.80 23.74 65.65
C PRO A 313 33.99 22.88 64.66
N ALA A 314 33.78 23.36 63.43
CA ALA A 314 33.04 22.65 62.40
C ALA A 314 33.72 21.33 61.95
N TRP A 315 35.05 21.27 62.07
CA TRP A 315 35.87 20.15 61.60
C TRP A 315 36.44 19.32 62.75
N THR A 316 36.15 19.66 64.02
CA THR A 316 36.78 19.01 65.19
C THR A 316 36.50 17.51 65.22
N GLY A 317 35.26 17.09 64.93
CA GLY A 317 34.90 15.66 64.87
C GLY A 317 35.57 14.92 63.71
N ASP A 318 35.66 15.56 62.54
CA ASP A 318 36.26 14.94 61.35
C ASP A 318 37.79 14.85 61.44
N ILE A 319 38.44 15.85 62.02
CA ILE A 319 39.88 15.82 62.31
C ILE A 319 40.20 14.80 63.40
N ALA A 320 39.35 14.66 64.43
CA ALA A 320 39.51 13.59 65.42
C ALA A 320 39.37 12.20 64.79
N ALA A 321 38.37 11.99 63.93
CA ALA A 321 38.20 10.73 63.20
C ALA A 321 39.37 10.45 62.24
N PHE A 322 39.91 11.46 61.58
CA PHE A 322 41.12 11.36 60.75
C PHE A 322 42.35 11.02 61.60
N ALA A 323 42.52 11.65 62.77
CA ALA A 323 43.63 11.38 63.69
C ALA A 323 43.59 9.94 64.23
N GLU A 324 42.41 9.46 64.61
CA GLU A 324 42.19 8.10 65.13
C GLU A 324 42.38 7.04 64.04
N ARG A 325 41.79 7.25 62.85
CA ARG A 325 41.71 6.22 61.81
C ARG A 325 42.88 6.22 60.84
N ALA A 326 43.52 7.36 60.59
CA ALA A 326 44.61 7.48 59.62
C ALA A 326 45.95 7.88 60.26
N VAL A 327 46.00 8.93 61.09
CA VAL A 327 47.28 9.41 61.64
C VAL A 327 47.89 8.41 62.63
N THR A 328 47.14 8.00 63.65
CA THR A 328 47.64 7.12 64.71
C THR A 328 48.09 5.76 64.16
N PRO A 329 47.34 5.08 63.28
CA PRO A 329 47.75 3.78 62.77
C PRO A 329 48.89 3.84 61.74
N LEU A 330 49.01 4.90 60.94
CA LEU A 330 50.03 5.01 59.88
C LEU A 330 51.34 5.65 60.36
N LEU A 331 51.28 6.61 61.29
CA LEU A 331 52.43 7.42 61.72
C LEU A 331 52.73 7.35 63.24
N GLY A 332 51.89 6.65 64.01
CA GLY A 332 51.92 6.63 65.47
C GLY A 332 51.14 7.79 66.11
N ALA A 333 51.00 7.77 67.44
CA ALA A 333 50.31 8.83 68.18
C ALA A 333 51.03 10.18 68.02
N ARG A 334 50.29 11.23 67.65
CA ARG A 334 50.80 12.59 67.43
C ARG A 334 49.82 13.62 68.00
N ASP A 335 50.36 14.69 68.56
CA ASP A 335 49.57 15.85 69.01
C ASP A 335 49.44 16.92 67.91
N GLU A 336 50.44 17.01 67.03
CA GLU A 336 50.50 17.94 65.90
C GLU A 336 50.92 17.20 64.63
N LEU A 337 50.40 17.62 63.47
CA LEU A 337 50.68 17.05 62.16
C LEU A 337 51.44 18.07 61.30
N ALA A 338 52.62 17.69 60.81
CA ALA A 338 53.40 18.49 59.86
C ALA A 338 52.99 18.24 58.39
N GLU A 339 53.34 19.15 57.49
CA GLU A 339 53.05 18.99 56.05
C GLU A 339 53.69 17.72 55.46
N THR A 340 54.91 17.38 55.87
CA THR A 340 55.63 16.18 55.41
C THR A 340 54.91 14.90 55.81
N GLU A 341 54.30 14.89 56.99
CA GLU A 341 53.51 13.77 57.53
C GLU A 341 52.17 13.65 56.81
N TRP A 342 51.54 14.77 56.51
CA TRP A 342 50.35 14.81 55.66
C TRP A 342 50.63 14.24 54.26
N LEU A 343 51.73 14.64 53.63
CA LEU A 343 52.17 14.09 52.34
C LEU A 343 52.45 12.59 52.41
N ALA A 344 53.04 12.09 53.51
CA ALA A 344 53.28 10.68 53.72
C ALA A 344 51.98 9.86 53.83
N ILE A 345 50.97 10.36 54.56
CA ILE A 345 49.64 9.73 54.64
C ILE A 345 48.99 9.66 53.24
N LYS A 346 49.03 10.77 52.49
CA LYS A 346 48.52 10.78 51.10
C LYS A 346 49.22 9.75 50.23
N GLN A 347 50.55 9.63 50.34
CA GLN A 347 51.32 8.67 49.56
C GLN A 347 50.98 7.22 49.91
N GLN A 348 50.80 6.89 51.19
CA GLN A 348 50.45 5.55 51.64
C GLN A 348 49.02 5.13 51.25
N LEU A 349 48.08 6.07 51.18
CA LEU A 349 46.69 5.80 50.80
C LEU A 349 46.40 5.98 49.30
N ALA A 350 47.33 6.57 48.54
CA ALA A 350 47.17 6.82 47.10
C ALA A 350 46.87 5.55 46.27
N PRO A 351 47.51 4.37 46.50
CA PRO A 351 47.20 3.16 45.73
C PRO A 351 45.73 2.73 45.87
N LEU A 352 45.19 2.75 47.10
CA LEU A 352 43.80 2.41 47.36
C LEU A 352 42.83 3.41 46.73
N GLN A 353 43.11 4.71 46.89
CA GLN A 353 42.28 5.76 46.28
C GLN A 353 42.27 5.66 44.75
N ALA A 354 43.42 5.37 44.12
CA ALA A 354 43.52 5.18 42.68
C ALA A 354 42.76 3.93 42.20
N LEU A 355 42.72 2.86 42.99
CA LEU A 355 41.93 1.67 42.70
C LEU A 355 40.42 1.93 42.85
N MET A 356 40.01 2.60 43.93
CA MET A 356 38.61 2.97 44.16
C MET A 356 38.08 3.91 43.08
N ALA A 357 38.90 4.85 42.60
CA ALA A 357 38.54 5.74 41.49
C ALA A 357 38.32 4.99 40.16
N LYS A 358 38.90 3.80 40.00
CA LYS A 358 38.73 2.93 38.83
C LYS A 358 37.58 1.91 38.97
N ARG A 359 36.79 1.99 40.05
CA ARG A 359 35.64 1.10 40.25
C ARG A 359 34.66 1.25 39.08
N PRO A 360 34.30 0.15 38.39
CA PRO A 360 33.32 0.21 37.31
C PRO A 360 31.98 0.78 37.81
N VAL A 361 31.38 1.67 37.02
CA VAL A 361 30.08 2.29 37.32
C VAL A 361 28.96 1.42 36.72
N ASN A 362 28.86 0.18 37.18
CA ASN A 362 27.85 -0.78 36.75
C ASN A 362 27.28 -1.57 37.94
N ALA A 363 26.14 -2.23 37.75
CA ALA A 363 25.50 -3.02 38.80
C ALA A 363 26.38 -4.21 39.26
N ALA A 364 27.20 -4.75 38.36
CA ALA A 364 28.11 -5.86 38.64
C ALA A 364 29.19 -5.50 39.68
N ALA A 365 29.61 -4.24 39.77
CA ALA A 365 30.62 -3.78 40.73
C ALA A 365 30.18 -3.84 42.20
N ALA A 366 28.89 -4.11 42.48
CA ALA A 366 28.38 -4.33 43.83
C ALA A 366 28.33 -5.81 44.23
N LEU A 367 28.50 -6.73 43.28
CA LEU A 367 28.43 -8.16 43.52
C LEU A 367 29.73 -8.69 44.14
N SER A 368 29.62 -9.78 44.88
CA SER A 368 30.78 -10.50 45.44
C SER A 368 31.56 -11.27 44.36
N LEU A 369 32.83 -11.56 44.62
CA LEU A 369 33.69 -12.32 43.69
C LEU A 369 33.09 -13.69 43.34
N ALA A 370 32.51 -14.39 44.32
CA ALA A 370 31.86 -15.68 44.11
C ALA A 370 30.64 -15.61 43.16
N GLN A 371 29.84 -14.54 43.26
CA GLN A 371 28.69 -14.32 42.37
C GLN A 371 29.16 -13.97 40.94
N LEU A 372 30.20 -13.13 40.82
CA LEU A 372 30.79 -12.78 39.53
C LEU A 372 31.39 -14.01 38.83
N ASP A 373 32.10 -14.86 39.58
CA ASP A 373 32.62 -16.13 39.08
C ASP A 373 31.50 -17.08 38.62
N ALA A 374 30.41 -17.19 39.40
CA ALA A 374 29.25 -17.99 39.02
C ALA A 374 28.62 -17.52 37.70
N PHE A 375 28.47 -16.20 37.50
CA PHE A 375 27.98 -15.67 36.23
C PHE A 375 28.94 -16.02 35.07
N LEU A 376 30.25 -15.82 35.25
CA LEU A 376 31.24 -16.10 34.19
C LEU A 376 31.27 -17.57 33.76
N GLN A 377 30.93 -18.51 34.63
CA GLN A 377 30.79 -19.93 34.26
C GLN A 377 29.64 -20.19 33.27
N THR A 378 28.59 -19.36 33.29
CA THR A 378 27.44 -19.49 32.36
C THR A 378 27.68 -18.86 30.99
N ARG A 379 28.83 -18.19 30.78
CA ARG A 379 29.15 -17.50 29.52
C ARG A 379 29.21 -18.42 28.31
N GLU A 380 30.05 -19.46 28.38
CA GLU A 380 30.23 -20.39 27.27
C GLU A 380 28.95 -21.18 26.96
N PRO A 381 28.22 -21.73 27.96
CA PRO A 381 26.91 -22.34 27.71
C PRO A 381 25.91 -21.40 27.02
N LEU A 382 25.84 -20.13 27.43
CA LEU A 382 24.91 -19.17 26.84
C LEU A 382 25.30 -18.79 25.40
N LEU A 383 26.60 -18.63 25.12
CA LEU A 383 27.09 -18.40 23.76
C LEU A 383 26.90 -19.62 22.85
N ALA A 384 26.97 -20.84 23.39
CA ALA A 384 26.65 -22.06 22.66
C ALA A 384 25.16 -22.12 22.27
N LEU A 385 24.25 -21.78 23.18
CA LEU A 385 22.81 -21.70 22.85
C LEU A 385 22.54 -20.67 21.74
N LEU A 386 23.22 -19.53 21.78
CA LEU A 386 23.11 -18.51 20.75
C LEU A 386 23.64 -19.01 19.39
N HIS A 387 24.74 -19.75 19.38
CA HIS A 387 25.28 -20.36 18.17
C HIS A 387 24.34 -21.42 17.58
N ASP A 388 23.75 -22.27 18.43
CA ASP A 388 22.76 -23.27 18.01
C ASP A 388 21.50 -22.61 17.43
N ASP A 389 21.06 -21.48 18.01
CA ASP A 389 19.95 -20.71 17.46
C ASP A 389 20.30 -20.08 16.11
N GLU A 390 21.45 -19.39 16.00
CA GLU A 390 21.93 -18.82 14.74
C GLU A 390 22.08 -19.89 13.64
N ALA A 391 22.47 -21.13 13.99
CA ALA A 391 22.50 -22.25 13.05
C ALA A 391 21.10 -22.63 12.54
N ALA A 392 20.07 -22.51 13.38
CA ALA A 392 18.68 -22.75 12.99
C ALA A 392 18.17 -21.73 11.96
N GLU A 393 18.72 -20.51 11.90
CA GLU A 393 18.37 -19.51 10.87
C GLU A 393 18.64 -20.05 9.46
N THR A 394 19.72 -20.80 9.29
CA THR A 394 20.06 -21.42 8.00
C THR A 394 18.97 -22.40 7.55
N HIS A 395 18.46 -23.21 8.48
CA HIS A 395 17.36 -24.15 8.21
C HIS A 395 16.07 -23.40 7.89
N ASN A 396 15.79 -22.30 8.58
CA ASN A 396 14.60 -21.48 8.31
C ASN A 396 14.61 -20.87 6.92
N ASN A 397 15.77 -20.37 6.48
CA ASN A 397 15.93 -19.85 5.13
C ASN A 397 15.70 -20.94 4.08
N LEU A 398 16.18 -22.17 4.33
CA LEU A 398 15.89 -23.31 3.46
C LEU A 398 14.41 -23.69 3.44
N LEU A 399 13.69 -23.55 4.57
CA LEU A 399 12.23 -23.75 4.61
C LEU A 399 11.48 -22.69 3.80
N VAL A 400 11.91 -21.42 3.87
CA VAL A 400 11.37 -20.34 3.03
C VAL A 400 11.63 -20.63 1.55
N ASP A 401 12.81 -21.12 1.22
CA ASP A 401 13.16 -21.51 -0.14
C ASP A 401 12.32 -22.70 -0.62
N LEU A 402 12.08 -23.72 0.22
CA LEU A 402 11.19 -24.84 -0.12
C LEU A 402 9.74 -24.36 -0.33
N GLU A 403 9.23 -23.49 0.55
CA GLU A 403 7.91 -22.86 0.39
C GLU A 403 7.82 -22.12 -0.95
N LYS A 404 8.82 -21.28 -1.24
CA LYS A 404 8.94 -20.53 -2.49
C LYS A 404 8.98 -21.46 -3.69
N LEU A 405 9.75 -22.55 -3.62
CA LEU A 405 9.89 -23.50 -4.70
C LEU A 405 8.56 -24.19 -5.04
N ILE A 406 7.86 -24.73 -4.04
CA ILE A 406 6.57 -25.40 -4.25
C ILE A 406 5.51 -24.41 -4.77
N ARG A 407 5.48 -23.19 -4.22
CA ARG A 407 4.58 -22.14 -4.69
C ARG A 407 4.86 -21.74 -6.14
N LEU A 408 6.13 -21.56 -6.51
CA LEU A 408 6.52 -21.27 -7.88
C LEU A 408 6.19 -22.44 -8.82
N GLN A 409 6.37 -23.69 -8.39
CA GLN A 409 5.99 -24.86 -9.17
C GLN A 409 4.49 -24.88 -9.50
N ARG A 410 3.65 -24.55 -8.51
CA ARG A 410 2.20 -24.47 -8.67
C ARG A 410 1.77 -23.29 -9.54
N ASP A 411 2.33 -22.11 -9.27
CA ASP A 411 1.73 -20.83 -9.68
C ASP A 411 2.48 -20.10 -10.80
N LEU A 412 3.78 -20.36 -11.00
CA LEU A 412 4.63 -19.54 -11.89
C LEU A 412 4.12 -19.57 -13.35
N VAL A 413 3.76 -20.75 -13.87
CA VAL A 413 3.23 -20.87 -15.23
C VAL A 413 1.89 -20.15 -15.38
N VAL A 414 1.06 -20.15 -14.33
CA VAL A 414 -0.19 -19.37 -14.30
C VAL A 414 0.13 -17.88 -14.34
N LEU A 415 1.09 -17.41 -13.54
CA LEU A 415 1.56 -16.01 -13.56
C LEU A 415 2.09 -15.62 -14.94
N LEU A 416 2.99 -16.40 -15.53
CA LEU A 416 3.57 -16.14 -16.86
C LEU A 416 2.49 -16.06 -17.96
N ASN A 417 1.50 -16.95 -17.91
CA ASN A 417 0.35 -16.93 -18.82
C ASN A 417 -0.61 -15.76 -18.60
N ASN A 418 -0.51 -15.08 -17.46
CA ASN A 418 -1.34 -13.92 -17.09
C ASN A 418 -0.56 -12.60 -17.05
N PHE A 419 0.77 -12.62 -17.20
CA PHE A 419 1.64 -11.45 -17.14
C PHE A 419 2.34 -11.23 -18.48
N VAL A 420 3.02 -12.25 -18.98
CA VAL A 420 3.82 -12.15 -20.22
C VAL A 420 2.95 -12.32 -21.45
N SER A 421 2.05 -13.32 -21.49
CA SER A 421 1.27 -13.64 -22.69
C SER A 421 -0.22 -13.30 -22.61
N PHE A 422 -0.81 -13.14 -21.42
CA PHE A 422 -2.27 -12.98 -21.21
C PHE A 422 -3.11 -14.11 -21.86
N LYS A 423 -2.50 -15.27 -22.11
CA LYS A 423 -3.15 -16.45 -22.69
C LYS A 423 -4.45 -16.81 -21.95
N ALA A 424 -4.42 -16.78 -20.62
CA ALA A 424 -5.58 -17.15 -19.79
C ALA A 424 -6.81 -16.27 -20.06
N PHE A 425 -6.60 -14.97 -20.30
CA PHE A 425 -7.68 -14.04 -20.65
C PHE A 425 -8.27 -14.35 -22.03
N TYR A 426 -7.42 -14.47 -23.05
CA TYR A 426 -7.90 -14.66 -24.42
C TYR A 426 -8.47 -16.05 -24.69
N ARG A 427 -8.05 -17.07 -23.93
CA ARG A 427 -8.60 -18.42 -23.97
C ARG A 427 -9.82 -18.62 -23.06
N ARG A 428 -10.18 -17.63 -22.25
CA ARG A 428 -11.27 -17.70 -21.26
C ARG A 428 -11.07 -18.81 -20.21
N GLU A 429 -9.81 -19.03 -19.84
CA GLU A 429 -9.41 -19.90 -18.72
C GLU A 429 -9.52 -19.17 -17.36
N GLY A 430 -9.91 -17.89 -17.38
CA GLY A 430 -10.10 -17.03 -16.21
C GLY A 430 -8.80 -16.34 -15.82
N ALA A 431 -8.62 -15.10 -16.23
CA ALA A 431 -7.41 -14.34 -15.92
C ALA A 431 -7.36 -13.86 -14.46
N ILE A 432 -6.15 -13.69 -13.93
CA ILE A 432 -5.94 -13.33 -12.52
C ILE A 432 -6.48 -11.94 -12.17
N PHE A 433 -6.56 -11.02 -13.13
CA PHE A 433 -7.17 -9.69 -12.90
C PHE A 433 -8.71 -9.71 -12.93
N GLN A 434 -9.34 -10.82 -13.32
CA GLN A 434 -10.80 -10.92 -13.34
C GLN A 434 -11.31 -11.26 -11.93
N ALA A 435 -12.07 -10.35 -11.33
CA ALA A 435 -12.56 -10.52 -9.95
C ALA A 435 -13.76 -11.49 -9.84
N GLY A 436 -14.51 -11.69 -10.93
CA GLY A 436 -15.71 -12.53 -10.95
C GLY A 436 -16.70 -12.21 -12.06
N THR A 437 -17.97 -12.56 -11.86
CA THR A 437 -19.07 -12.33 -12.81
C THR A 437 -20.16 -11.48 -12.19
N LEU A 438 -20.48 -10.35 -12.82
CA LEU A 438 -21.61 -9.49 -12.43
C LEU A 438 -22.86 -9.85 -13.24
N TYR A 439 -23.97 -10.08 -12.54
CA TYR A 439 -25.30 -10.22 -13.14
C TYR A 439 -26.12 -8.96 -12.93
N LEU A 440 -26.45 -8.28 -14.03
CA LEU A 440 -27.22 -7.04 -14.00
C LEU A 440 -28.00 -6.86 -15.31
N ASP A 441 -29.27 -6.45 -15.20
CA ASP A 441 -30.14 -6.19 -16.37
C ASP A 441 -30.27 -7.36 -17.36
N GLY A 442 -30.42 -8.59 -16.85
CA GLY A 442 -30.53 -9.78 -17.68
C GLY A 442 -29.25 -10.10 -18.45
N ARG A 443 -28.09 -9.66 -17.95
CA ARG A 443 -26.77 -9.90 -18.54
C ARG A 443 -25.82 -10.46 -17.52
N SER A 444 -24.87 -11.24 -18.01
CA SER A 444 -23.63 -11.55 -17.28
C SER A 444 -22.49 -10.71 -17.85
N CYS A 445 -21.62 -10.22 -16.98
CA CYS A 445 -20.39 -9.52 -17.31
C CYS A 445 -19.22 -10.23 -16.64
N GLU A 446 -18.34 -10.84 -17.44
CA GLU A 446 -17.17 -11.62 -16.98
C GLU A 446 -15.91 -10.75 -16.86
N LEU A 447 -15.86 -9.60 -17.55
CA LEU A 447 -14.77 -8.64 -17.42
C LEU A 447 -15.07 -7.69 -16.26
N THR A 448 -14.78 -8.16 -15.05
CA THR A 448 -14.85 -7.38 -13.81
C THR A 448 -13.47 -7.29 -13.18
N VAL A 449 -13.10 -6.11 -12.67
CA VAL A 449 -11.81 -5.89 -12.00
C VAL A 449 -12.07 -5.21 -10.66
N GLN A 450 -11.32 -5.58 -9.63
CA GLN A 450 -11.41 -4.94 -8.32
C GLN A 450 -10.73 -3.57 -8.36
N VAL A 451 -11.38 -2.57 -7.78
CA VAL A 451 -10.93 -1.18 -7.80
C VAL A 451 -10.80 -0.67 -6.37
N GLN A 452 -9.64 -0.11 -6.03
CA GLN A 452 -9.45 0.54 -4.72
C GLN A 452 -10.02 1.97 -4.71
N ASP A 453 -9.79 2.74 -5.77
CA ASP A 453 -10.26 4.13 -5.91
C ASP A 453 -11.06 4.32 -7.21
N THR A 454 -12.39 4.28 -7.08
CA THR A 454 -13.35 4.45 -8.19
C THR A 454 -13.19 5.80 -8.91
N ALA A 455 -12.81 6.87 -8.20
CA ALA A 455 -12.73 8.20 -8.78
C ALA A 455 -11.50 8.33 -9.69
N LYS A 456 -10.31 7.93 -9.20
CA LYS A 456 -9.08 7.92 -9.99
C LYS A 456 -9.16 6.93 -11.14
N HIS A 457 -9.72 5.74 -10.89
CA HIS A 457 -9.83 4.72 -11.91
C HIS A 457 -10.74 5.15 -13.06
N ALA A 458 -11.83 5.86 -12.80
CA ALA A 458 -12.76 6.33 -13.83
C ALA A 458 -12.13 7.30 -14.84
N VAL A 459 -11.14 8.11 -14.44
CA VAL A 459 -10.48 9.07 -15.32
C VAL A 459 -9.65 8.35 -16.39
N LEU A 460 -8.84 7.38 -15.97
CA LEU A 460 -7.97 6.61 -16.86
C LEU A 460 -8.77 5.60 -17.69
N ALA A 461 -9.68 4.85 -17.06
CA ALA A 461 -10.45 3.83 -17.75
C ALA A 461 -11.47 4.39 -18.75
N GLY A 462 -11.86 5.67 -18.63
CA GLY A 462 -12.66 6.36 -19.65
C GLY A 462 -12.01 6.35 -21.05
N LEU A 463 -10.69 6.26 -21.12
CA LEU A 463 -9.92 6.16 -22.37
C LEU A 463 -10.06 4.80 -23.07
N ALA A 464 -10.56 3.77 -22.37
CA ALA A 464 -10.72 2.40 -22.89
C ALA A 464 -11.84 2.25 -23.94
N LYS A 465 -12.66 3.31 -24.16
CA LYS A 465 -13.78 3.35 -25.14
C LYS A 465 -14.80 2.22 -24.96
N THR A 466 -14.89 1.67 -23.75
CA THR A 466 -15.83 0.62 -23.35
C THR A 466 -16.85 1.19 -22.36
N CYS A 467 -18.06 0.63 -22.30
CA CYS A 467 -19.04 1.03 -21.29
C CYS A 467 -18.65 0.38 -19.98
N LEU A 468 -18.46 1.18 -18.92
CA LEU A 468 -17.98 0.71 -17.62
C LEU A 468 -18.99 1.11 -16.56
N ALA A 469 -19.48 0.14 -15.77
CA ALA A 469 -20.25 0.42 -14.57
C ALA A 469 -19.41 0.10 -13.34
N TYR A 470 -19.25 1.10 -12.48
CA TYR A 470 -18.65 0.95 -11.17
C TYR A 470 -19.74 0.54 -10.19
N CYS A 471 -19.49 -0.54 -9.47
CA CYS A 471 -20.42 -1.07 -8.48
C CYS A 471 -19.73 -1.16 -7.12
N ASP A 472 -20.43 -0.74 -6.08
CA ASP A 472 -20.06 -1.07 -4.71
C ASP A 472 -20.78 -2.36 -4.33
N CYS A 473 -20.00 -3.35 -3.93
CA CYS A 473 -20.48 -4.67 -3.54
C CYS A 473 -20.37 -4.82 -2.02
N THR A 474 -21.46 -5.25 -1.39
CA THR A 474 -21.52 -5.42 0.07
C THR A 474 -21.93 -6.84 0.44
N ARG A 475 -21.28 -7.42 1.44
CA ARG A 475 -21.60 -8.76 1.97
C ARG A 475 -21.23 -8.83 3.44
N GLN A 476 -22.21 -9.11 4.32
CA GLN A 476 -21.99 -9.33 5.77
C GLN A 476 -21.05 -8.28 6.43
N GLY A 477 -21.20 -6.99 6.09
CA GLY A 477 -20.37 -5.90 6.60
C GLY A 477 -19.05 -5.66 5.87
N GLN A 478 -18.61 -6.56 4.99
CA GLN A 478 -17.49 -6.35 4.07
C GLN A 478 -17.93 -5.54 2.85
N LYS A 479 -17.04 -4.68 2.37
CA LYS A 479 -17.26 -3.85 1.18
C LYS A 479 -16.13 -4.07 0.18
N MET A 480 -16.48 -4.17 -1.09
CA MET A 480 -15.53 -4.18 -2.19
C MET A 480 -16.07 -3.30 -3.32
N SER A 481 -15.20 -2.59 -4.03
CA SER A 481 -15.61 -1.84 -5.23
C SER A 481 -15.07 -2.55 -6.46
N ILE A 482 -15.92 -2.68 -7.48
CA ILE A 482 -15.57 -3.32 -8.74
C ILE A 482 -15.93 -2.42 -9.92
N VAL A 483 -15.23 -2.62 -11.04
CA VAL A 483 -15.64 -2.10 -12.34
C VAL A 483 -16.00 -3.25 -13.24
N ALA A 484 -17.20 -3.20 -13.84
CA ALA A 484 -17.68 -4.17 -14.81
C ALA A 484 -17.74 -3.55 -16.21
N ALA A 485 -17.15 -4.22 -17.19
CA ALA A 485 -17.18 -3.80 -18.58
C ALA A 485 -18.38 -4.40 -19.33
N PHE A 486 -19.27 -3.52 -19.80
CA PHE A 486 -20.42 -3.86 -20.62
C PHE A 486 -20.03 -3.77 -22.09
N THR A 487 -19.87 -4.93 -22.72
CA THR A 487 -19.44 -5.05 -24.13
C THR A 487 -20.57 -5.42 -25.08
N ALA A 488 -21.73 -5.86 -24.56
CA ALA A 488 -22.92 -6.25 -25.30
C ALA A 488 -24.23 -5.78 -24.61
N GLY A 489 -25.33 -5.76 -25.37
CA GLY A 489 -26.65 -5.31 -24.90
C GLY A 489 -26.87 -3.79 -24.97
N ASP A 490 -28.05 -3.35 -24.54
CA ASP A 490 -28.48 -1.95 -24.62
C ASP A 490 -28.07 -1.11 -23.39
N ILE A 491 -27.75 0.17 -23.53
CA ILE A 491 -27.32 1.00 -22.37
C ILE A 491 -28.52 1.62 -21.60
N ASP A 492 -29.72 1.61 -22.19
CA ASP A 492 -30.87 2.43 -21.76
C ASP A 492 -31.33 2.24 -20.30
N PHE A 493 -31.11 1.06 -19.70
CA PHE A 493 -31.52 0.75 -18.32
C PHE A 493 -30.33 0.64 -17.33
N LEU A 494 -29.14 1.08 -17.73
CA LEU A 494 -27.99 1.19 -16.84
C LEU A 494 -28.03 2.60 -16.22
N PHE A 495 -28.40 2.72 -14.96
CA PHE A 495 -28.39 3.97 -14.22
C PHE A 495 -27.82 3.78 -12.82
N VAL A 496 -27.26 4.86 -12.27
CA VAL A 496 -26.73 4.90 -10.90
C VAL A 496 -27.83 4.56 -9.90
N GLY A 497 -27.52 3.72 -8.91
CA GLY A 497 -28.45 3.22 -7.90
C GLY A 497 -29.14 1.90 -8.26
N ARG A 498 -28.91 1.35 -9.46
CA ARG A 498 -29.44 0.03 -9.81
C ARG A 498 -28.66 -1.09 -9.13
N ASN A 499 -29.39 -2.06 -8.59
CA ASN A 499 -28.83 -3.24 -7.93
C ASN A 499 -28.65 -4.41 -8.90
N GLY A 500 -27.64 -5.23 -8.63
CA GLY A 500 -27.32 -6.49 -9.28
C GLY A 500 -26.65 -7.44 -8.29
N VAL A 501 -26.27 -8.63 -8.77
CA VAL A 501 -25.59 -9.65 -7.95
C VAL A 501 -24.24 -9.92 -8.55
N PHE A 502 -23.19 -9.82 -7.75
CA PHE A 502 -21.83 -10.15 -8.15
C PHE A 502 -21.40 -11.47 -7.53
N TYR A 503 -20.90 -12.39 -8.34
CA TYR A 503 -20.27 -13.62 -7.87
C TYR A 503 -18.76 -13.47 -8.04
N ASP A 504 -18.02 -13.59 -6.94
CA ASP A 504 -16.57 -13.66 -7.02
C ASP A 504 -16.10 -15.01 -7.58
N ARG A 505 -14.79 -15.16 -7.79
CA ARG A 505 -14.21 -16.41 -8.30
C ARG A 505 -14.31 -17.60 -7.35
N GLN A 506 -14.65 -17.35 -6.09
CA GLN A 506 -14.90 -18.38 -5.08
C GLN A 506 -16.39 -18.77 -5.03
N GLY A 507 -17.22 -18.22 -5.92
CA GLY A 507 -18.65 -18.48 -6.01
C GLY A 507 -19.48 -17.79 -4.92
N ARG A 508 -18.90 -16.85 -4.18
CA ARG A 508 -19.60 -16.11 -3.12
C ARG A 508 -20.38 -14.97 -3.74
N ASP A 509 -21.61 -14.79 -3.25
CA ASP A 509 -22.58 -13.81 -3.68
C ASP A 509 -22.41 -12.46 -2.94
N TRP A 510 -22.43 -11.37 -3.71
CA TRP A 510 -22.33 -10.01 -3.21
C TRP A 510 -23.44 -9.14 -3.78
N ASP A 511 -24.05 -8.32 -2.94
CA ASP A 511 -25.04 -7.32 -3.39
C ASP A 511 -24.30 -6.16 -4.04
N ALA A 512 -24.48 -5.96 -5.35
CA ALA A 512 -23.79 -4.95 -6.13
C ALA A 512 -24.73 -3.78 -6.46
N THR A 513 -24.32 -2.54 -6.17
CA THR A 513 -25.08 -1.33 -6.54
C THR A 513 -24.23 -0.43 -7.44
N ILE A 514 -24.78 -0.01 -8.58
CA ILE A 514 -24.07 0.91 -9.50
C ILE A 514 -23.90 2.27 -8.83
N THR A 515 -22.66 2.74 -8.68
CA THR A 515 -22.34 4.06 -8.13
C THR A 515 -21.95 5.06 -9.20
N LYS A 516 -21.33 4.61 -10.30
CA LYS A 516 -20.91 5.47 -11.41
C LYS A 516 -20.97 4.72 -12.72
N LEU A 517 -21.38 5.40 -13.79
CA LEU A 517 -21.45 4.83 -15.13
C LEU A 517 -20.65 5.69 -16.12
N ILE A 518 -19.81 5.04 -16.92
CA ILE A 518 -19.16 5.63 -18.08
C ILE A 518 -19.85 5.08 -19.32
N GLU A 519 -20.62 5.93 -19.99
CA GLU A 519 -21.39 5.58 -21.16
C GLU A 519 -20.52 5.62 -22.43
N ASN A 520 -20.37 4.47 -23.09
CA ASN A 520 -19.76 4.34 -24.40
C ASN A 520 -20.59 3.36 -25.24
N PRO A 521 -20.66 3.52 -26.57
CA PRO A 521 -21.52 2.68 -27.40
C PRO A 521 -21.15 1.19 -27.31
N THR A 522 -22.15 0.35 -27.04
CA THR A 522 -22.00 -1.12 -26.94
C THR A 522 -22.07 -1.79 -28.31
N SER A 523 -22.91 -1.28 -29.24
CA SER A 523 -23.10 -1.80 -30.60
C SER A 523 -23.33 -0.70 -31.65
N VAL A 524 -23.09 -1.03 -32.93
CA VAL A 524 -23.37 -0.12 -34.07
C VAL A 524 -24.88 0.06 -34.28
N ALA A 525 -25.67 -1.01 -34.06
CA ALA A 525 -27.13 -0.96 -34.19
C ALA A 525 -27.76 0.01 -33.18
N GLN A 526 -27.26 0.04 -31.94
CA GLN A 526 -27.66 1.06 -30.97
C GLN A 526 -27.33 2.48 -31.44
N ALA A 527 -26.15 2.68 -32.02
CA ALA A 527 -25.70 4.00 -32.46
C ALA A 527 -26.52 4.55 -33.63
N PHE A 528 -27.15 3.69 -34.44
CA PHE A 528 -28.09 4.12 -35.49
C PHE A 528 -29.31 4.84 -34.91
N PHE A 529 -29.89 4.33 -33.82
CA PHE A 529 -31.09 4.89 -33.21
C PHE A 529 -30.81 6.01 -32.20
N ALA A 530 -29.56 6.18 -31.77
CA ALA A 530 -29.20 7.14 -30.73
C ALA A 530 -29.60 8.61 -31.05
N PRO A 531 -29.40 9.15 -32.27
CA PRO A 531 -29.83 10.52 -32.59
C PRO A 531 -31.35 10.71 -32.50
N TYR A 532 -32.11 9.70 -32.96
CA TYR A 532 -33.58 9.73 -32.92
C TYR A 532 -34.11 9.67 -31.49
N LYS A 533 -33.55 8.79 -30.65
CA LYS A 533 -33.92 8.72 -29.22
C LYS A 533 -33.63 10.03 -28.50
N LYS A 534 -32.47 10.66 -28.76
CA LYS A 534 -32.14 11.98 -28.19
C LYS A 534 -33.13 13.05 -28.64
N PHE A 535 -33.53 13.04 -29.90
CA PHE A 535 -34.52 13.99 -30.42
C PHE A 535 -35.89 13.81 -29.76
N VAL A 536 -36.36 12.56 -29.60
CA VAL A 536 -37.60 12.25 -28.88
C VAL A 536 -37.52 12.72 -27.43
N ARG A 537 -36.41 12.45 -26.73
CA ARG A 537 -36.20 12.92 -25.35
C ARG A 537 -36.21 14.45 -25.26
N VAL A 538 -35.63 15.16 -26.23
CA VAL A 538 -35.71 16.62 -26.28
C VAL A 538 -37.14 17.09 -26.53
N ILE A 539 -37.92 16.40 -27.37
CA ILE A 539 -39.35 16.69 -27.55
C ILE A 539 -40.10 16.46 -26.23
N GLU A 540 -39.89 15.33 -25.57
CA GLU A 540 -40.48 15.03 -24.27
C GLU A 540 -40.11 16.08 -23.22
N GLU A 541 -38.85 16.52 -23.16
CA GLU A 541 -38.39 17.58 -22.25
C GLU A 541 -39.01 18.94 -22.61
N GLN A 542 -39.21 19.26 -23.89
CA GLN A 542 -39.89 20.48 -24.33
C GLN A 542 -41.40 20.43 -24.06
N VAL A 543 -42.01 19.26 -24.21
CA VAL A 543 -43.42 19.02 -23.87
C VAL A 543 -43.61 19.06 -22.37
N ALA A 544 -42.71 18.46 -21.58
CA ALA A 544 -42.71 18.52 -20.11
C ALA A 544 -42.45 19.94 -19.61
N LYS A 545 -41.51 20.68 -20.21
CA LYS A 545 -41.30 22.11 -19.91
C LYS A 545 -42.51 22.97 -20.28
N ARG A 546 -43.18 22.68 -21.41
CA ARG A 546 -44.43 23.36 -21.79
C ARG A 546 -45.60 22.96 -20.89
N ALA A 547 -45.69 21.71 -20.47
CA ALA A 547 -46.68 21.23 -19.52
C ALA A 547 -46.48 21.93 -18.17
N ALA A 548 -45.25 21.96 -17.65
CA ALA A 548 -44.89 22.69 -16.43
C ALA A 548 -45.11 24.21 -16.55
N ALA A 549 -44.81 24.82 -17.70
CA ALA A 549 -45.11 26.24 -17.96
C ALA A 549 -46.62 26.51 -18.08
N SER A 550 -47.39 25.57 -18.65
CA SER A 550 -48.85 25.64 -18.71
C SER A 550 -49.51 25.40 -17.35
N GLU A 551 -48.90 24.59 -16.49
CA GLU A 551 -49.32 24.36 -15.11
C GLU A 551 -48.97 25.56 -14.22
N ALA A 552 -47.83 26.23 -14.46
CA ALA A 552 -47.50 27.52 -13.84
C ALA A 552 -48.45 28.65 -14.31
N ALA A 553 -48.86 28.67 -15.59
CA ALA A 553 -49.90 29.58 -16.09
C ALA A 553 -51.31 29.22 -15.57
N GLY A 554 -51.56 27.93 -15.36
CA GLY A 554 -52.76 27.38 -14.71
C GLY A 554 -52.85 27.76 -13.23
N GLN A 555 -51.74 27.71 -12.49
CA GLN A 555 -51.65 28.22 -11.12
C GLN A 555 -51.81 29.74 -11.06
N GLY A 556 -51.30 30.50 -12.04
CA GLY A 556 -51.53 31.95 -12.14
C GLY A 556 -53.00 32.32 -12.37
N THR A 557 -53.71 31.54 -13.18
CA THR A 557 -55.15 31.71 -13.42
C THR A 557 -55.99 31.24 -12.22
N LEU A 558 -55.66 30.12 -11.58
CA LEU A 558 -56.27 29.66 -10.32
C LEU A 558 -56.03 30.65 -9.17
N THR A 559 -54.84 31.25 -9.07
CA THR A 559 -54.54 32.30 -8.09
C THR A 559 -55.34 33.58 -8.39
N SER A 560 -55.55 33.93 -9.66
CA SER A 560 -56.40 35.06 -10.06
C SER A 560 -57.90 34.81 -9.80
N PHE A 561 -58.36 33.56 -9.86
CA PHE A 561 -59.71 33.15 -9.50
C PHE A 561 -59.91 33.08 -7.98
N ALA A 562 -58.91 32.58 -7.24
CA ALA A 562 -58.91 32.61 -5.77
C ALA A 562 -58.89 34.05 -5.23
N THR A 563 -58.19 34.97 -5.88
CA THR A 563 -58.16 36.40 -5.51
C THR A 563 -59.48 37.12 -5.81
N LYS A 564 -60.25 36.67 -6.82
CA LYS A 564 -61.59 37.19 -7.13
C LYS A 564 -62.70 36.61 -6.25
N LEU A 565 -62.45 35.50 -5.55
CA LEU A 565 -63.39 34.88 -4.63
C LEU A 565 -63.19 35.31 -3.16
N THR A 566 -62.06 35.93 -2.82
CA THR A 566 -61.77 36.46 -1.47
C THR A 566 -62.01 37.97 -1.32
N THR A 567 -62.47 38.66 -2.36
CA THR A 567 -62.73 40.12 -2.35
C THR A 567 -64.20 40.49 -2.59
N ALA A 568 -65.11 39.67 -2.04
CA ALA A 568 -66.52 40.01 -1.88
C ALA A 568 -66.98 39.84 -0.41
N ASP A 569 -66.23 40.41 0.55
CA ASP A 569 -66.84 41.03 1.73
C ASP A 569 -65.87 42.04 2.40
N GLN A 570 -66.25 43.31 2.27
CA GLN A 570 -66.00 44.47 3.14
C GLN A 570 -64.58 45.01 3.43
N ALA A 571 -64.24 46.03 2.63
CA ALA A 571 -64.05 47.45 3.00
C ALA A 571 -63.26 47.87 4.26
N THR A 572 -62.38 48.86 3.99
CA THR A 572 -61.92 50.01 4.79
C THR A 572 -60.50 50.03 5.40
N ALA A 573 -59.77 51.08 4.96
CA ALA A 573 -58.83 51.96 5.66
C ALA A 573 -57.61 51.36 6.38
N ALA A 574 -56.46 52.01 6.55
CA ALA A 574 -55.75 53.14 5.93
C ALA A 574 -54.43 53.24 6.72
N GLY A 575 -53.35 53.68 6.07
CA GLY A 575 -52.32 54.51 6.73
C GLY A 575 -51.02 53.84 7.20
N ALA A 576 -49.96 54.14 6.44
CA ALA A 576 -48.68 54.74 6.87
C ALA A 576 -47.77 54.00 7.87
N ALA A 577 -46.43 54.10 7.87
CA ALA A 577 -45.37 54.57 6.98
C ALA A 577 -44.06 54.39 7.81
N LYS A 578 -42.93 54.00 7.21
CA LYS A 578 -41.63 54.72 7.27
C LYS A 578 -40.42 53.88 6.82
N THR A 579 -39.71 54.51 5.88
CA THR A 579 -38.44 54.27 5.19
C THR A 579 -37.21 54.66 6.06
N PRO A 580 -35.94 54.40 5.65
CA PRO A 580 -35.19 55.24 4.67
C PRO A 580 -34.29 54.43 3.66
N ALA A 581 -34.33 54.70 2.34
CA ALA A 581 -33.52 55.64 1.51
C ALA A 581 -32.10 55.08 1.11
N ALA A 582 -31.82 54.61 -0.13
CA ALA A 582 -31.60 55.29 -1.45
C ALA A 582 -30.10 55.68 -1.70
N PRO A 583 -29.61 55.99 -2.94
CA PRO A 583 -29.94 55.60 -4.34
C PRO A 583 -28.65 55.16 -5.13
N ALA A 584 -28.58 54.73 -6.42
CA ALA A 584 -29.06 55.36 -7.65
C ALA A 584 -28.86 54.45 -8.89
N ALA A 585 -29.84 54.47 -9.82
CA ALA A 585 -29.72 54.66 -11.28
C ALA A 585 -30.98 54.13 -12.00
N ALA A 586 -31.83 55.05 -12.48
CA ALA A 586 -32.98 54.80 -13.36
C ALA A 586 -32.55 55.13 -14.81
N PRO A 587 -33.25 54.71 -15.91
CA PRO A 587 -34.69 54.97 -16.07
C PRO A 587 -35.56 53.92 -16.82
N ARG A 588 -36.86 53.99 -16.48
CA ARG A 588 -38.08 53.93 -17.33
C ARG A 588 -38.63 52.59 -17.83
N THR A 589 -39.81 52.31 -17.28
CA THR A 589 -40.92 51.53 -17.84
C THR A 589 -41.36 52.01 -19.22
N ALA A 590 -41.60 51.09 -20.14
CA ALA A 590 -42.61 51.24 -21.17
C ALA A 590 -43.38 49.91 -21.33
N GLY A 591 -44.59 49.89 -20.79
CA GLY A 591 -45.62 48.96 -21.24
C GLY A 591 -46.04 49.38 -22.64
N ARG A 592 -45.92 48.46 -23.59
CA ARG A 592 -46.70 48.28 -24.81
C ARG A 592 -46.10 47.06 -25.52
N VAL A 593 -46.94 46.08 -25.80
CA VAL A 593 -46.61 45.03 -26.76
C VAL A 593 -46.43 45.75 -28.08
N ASP A 594 -45.18 45.94 -28.47
CA ASP A 594 -44.83 46.61 -29.70
C ASP A 594 -45.23 45.68 -30.84
N VAL A 595 -46.01 46.20 -31.79
CA VAL A 595 -46.37 45.49 -33.03
C VAL A 595 -45.07 45.10 -33.77
N GLY A 596 -43.95 45.80 -33.51
CA GLY A 596 -42.60 45.44 -33.93
C GLY A 596 -41.97 44.21 -33.24
N THR A 597 -42.29 43.89 -31.98
CA THR A 597 -41.77 42.68 -31.31
C THR A 597 -42.62 41.45 -31.65
N VAL A 598 -43.93 41.61 -31.84
CA VAL A 598 -44.80 40.55 -32.38
C VAL A 598 -44.53 40.34 -33.88
N ALA A 599 -44.17 41.39 -34.63
CA ALA A 599 -43.67 41.24 -35.99
C ALA A 599 -42.25 40.67 -36.03
N ALA A 600 -41.34 40.99 -35.11
CA ALA A 600 -40.00 40.39 -35.08
C ALA A 600 -40.04 38.90 -34.65
N ILE A 601 -40.92 38.53 -33.71
CA ILE A 601 -41.19 37.12 -33.35
C ILE A 601 -41.97 36.43 -34.47
N GLY A 602 -42.89 37.12 -35.14
CA GLY A 602 -43.65 36.63 -36.31
C GLY A 602 -42.81 36.51 -37.58
N VAL A 603 -41.78 37.34 -37.76
CA VAL A 603 -40.82 37.29 -38.87
C VAL A 603 -39.66 36.32 -38.53
N ALA A 604 -39.30 36.12 -37.27
CA ALA A 604 -38.37 35.06 -36.86
C ALA A 604 -39.01 33.66 -36.96
N LEU A 605 -40.26 33.47 -36.50
CA LEU A 605 -41.01 32.22 -36.75
C LEU A 605 -41.41 32.10 -38.24
N GLY A 606 -41.74 33.22 -38.89
CA GLY A 606 -42.09 33.28 -40.31
C GLY A 606 -40.92 32.98 -41.24
N SER A 607 -39.70 33.37 -40.88
CA SER A 607 -38.48 33.03 -41.64
C SER A 607 -38.06 31.58 -41.42
N ILE A 608 -38.22 31.01 -40.23
CA ILE A 608 -38.05 29.55 -40.03
C ILE A 608 -39.12 28.78 -40.82
N SER A 609 -40.37 29.27 -40.83
CA SER A 609 -41.45 28.67 -41.61
C SER A 609 -41.22 28.83 -43.12
N ALA A 610 -40.75 29.97 -43.59
CA ALA A 610 -40.44 30.23 -45.00
C ALA A 610 -39.22 29.43 -45.47
N VAL A 611 -38.20 29.27 -44.62
CA VAL A 611 -37.05 28.40 -44.88
C VAL A 611 -37.48 26.94 -44.89
N LEU A 612 -38.33 26.50 -43.95
CA LEU A 612 -38.89 25.14 -43.96
C LEU A 612 -39.76 24.92 -45.20
N VAL A 613 -40.63 25.86 -45.58
CA VAL A 613 -41.46 25.79 -46.79
C VAL A 613 -40.59 25.82 -48.06
N ALA A 614 -39.51 26.60 -48.10
CA ALA A 614 -38.57 26.62 -49.22
C ALA A 614 -37.78 25.31 -49.32
N ILE A 615 -37.34 24.74 -48.20
CA ILE A 615 -36.71 23.41 -48.13
C ILE A 615 -37.71 22.33 -48.54
N PHE A 616 -38.95 22.42 -48.07
CA PHE A 616 -40.01 21.46 -48.41
C PHE A 616 -40.41 21.58 -49.88
N GLY A 617 -40.49 22.80 -50.41
CA GLY A 617 -40.72 23.07 -51.84
C GLY A 617 -39.61 22.50 -52.70
N LYS A 618 -38.34 22.73 -52.32
CA LYS A 618 -37.18 22.12 -52.99
C LYS A 618 -37.15 20.60 -52.85
N PHE A 619 -37.62 20.05 -51.74
CA PHE A 619 -37.74 18.62 -51.52
C PHE A 619 -38.84 17.98 -52.38
N VAL A 620 -39.94 18.71 -52.64
CA VAL A 620 -41.01 18.27 -53.56
C VAL A 620 -40.58 18.39 -55.02
N ASP A 621 -39.79 19.41 -55.38
CA ASP A 621 -39.21 19.58 -56.73
C ASP A 621 -38.25 18.42 -57.13
N LEU A 622 -37.76 17.64 -56.17
CA LEU A 622 -36.83 16.53 -56.42
C LEU A 622 -37.45 15.32 -57.13
N GLY A 623 -38.78 15.21 -57.18
CA GLY A 623 -39.49 14.14 -57.88
C GLY A 623 -38.90 12.75 -57.64
N GLN A 624 -38.28 12.16 -58.66
CA GLN A 624 -37.80 10.76 -58.64
C GLN A 624 -36.62 10.53 -57.71
N TRP A 625 -35.95 11.60 -57.30
CA TRP A 625 -34.83 11.56 -56.37
C TRP A 625 -35.26 11.60 -54.90
N ILE A 626 -36.56 11.73 -54.60
CA ILE A 626 -37.09 11.78 -53.22
C ILE A 626 -36.64 10.57 -52.39
N PRO A 627 -36.70 9.30 -52.87
CA PRO A 627 -36.21 8.15 -52.11
C PRO A 627 -34.70 8.20 -51.84
N VAL A 628 -33.93 8.69 -52.81
CA VAL A 628 -32.47 8.86 -52.67
C VAL A 628 -32.16 9.97 -51.66
N ALA A 629 -32.91 11.08 -51.69
CA ALA A 629 -32.79 12.16 -50.72
C ALA A 629 -33.16 11.71 -49.31
N LEU A 630 -34.21 10.90 -49.15
CA LEU A 630 -34.61 10.34 -47.85
C LEU A 630 -33.53 9.39 -47.29
N ILE A 631 -32.98 8.52 -48.12
CA ILE A 631 -31.83 7.66 -47.74
C ILE A 631 -30.62 8.53 -47.37
N GLY A 632 -30.36 9.59 -48.13
CA GLY A 632 -29.29 10.55 -47.85
C GLY A 632 -29.46 11.27 -46.51
N ILE A 633 -30.68 11.67 -46.15
CA ILE A 633 -31.00 12.28 -44.85
C ILE A 633 -30.80 11.28 -43.71
N VAL A 634 -31.33 10.06 -43.85
CA VAL A 634 -31.14 9.00 -42.83
C VAL A 634 -29.65 8.74 -42.65
N ALA A 635 -28.89 8.60 -43.74
CA ALA A 635 -27.44 8.41 -43.70
C ALA A 635 -26.69 9.62 -43.13
N ALA A 636 -27.12 10.86 -43.38
CA ALA A 636 -26.50 12.06 -42.82
C ALA A 636 -26.73 12.17 -41.31
N ILE A 637 -27.90 11.74 -40.82
CA ILE A 637 -28.25 11.75 -39.38
C ILE A 637 -27.57 10.58 -38.64
N SER A 638 -27.69 9.36 -39.16
CA SER A 638 -27.23 8.15 -38.47
C SER A 638 -25.78 7.78 -38.81
N GLY A 639 -25.30 8.10 -40.00
CA GLY A 639 -23.99 7.73 -40.52
C GLY A 639 -22.82 8.20 -39.65
N PRO A 640 -22.75 9.49 -39.24
CA PRO A 640 -21.70 9.96 -38.33
C PRO A 640 -21.68 9.20 -37.00
N SER A 641 -22.85 8.92 -36.42
CA SER A 641 -22.97 8.18 -35.15
C SER A 641 -22.54 6.72 -35.29
N MET A 642 -22.94 6.06 -36.37
CA MET A 642 -22.51 4.69 -36.70
C MET A 642 -21.01 4.60 -36.95
N LEU A 643 -20.43 5.57 -37.66
CA LEU A 643 -19.00 5.63 -37.94
C LEU A 643 -18.19 5.82 -36.66
N ILE A 644 -18.61 6.74 -35.78
CA ILE A 644 -17.98 6.96 -34.48
C ILE A 644 -18.09 5.70 -33.61
N ALA A 645 -19.25 5.06 -33.57
CA ALA A 645 -19.43 3.81 -32.84
C ALA A 645 -18.53 2.70 -33.40
N TRP A 646 -18.49 2.52 -34.72
CA TRP A 646 -17.61 1.55 -35.38
C TRP A 646 -16.13 1.80 -35.07
N LEU A 647 -15.68 3.06 -35.09
CA LEU A 647 -14.32 3.44 -34.70
C LEU A 647 -14.05 3.14 -33.23
N LYS A 648 -14.96 3.52 -32.31
CA LYS A 648 -14.84 3.26 -30.88
C LYS A 648 -14.78 1.75 -30.58
N LEU A 649 -15.64 0.96 -31.21
CA LEU A 649 -15.69 -0.51 -31.07
C LEU A 649 -14.38 -1.19 -31.49
N ARG A 650 -13.76 -0.74 -32.59
CA ARG A 650 -12.46 -1.28 -33.06
C ARG A 650 -11.27 -0.81 -32.23
N GLN A 651 -11.43 0.27 -31.49
CA GLN A 651 -10.39 0.87 -30.65
C GLN A 651 -10.58 0.54 -29.16
N ARG A 652 -11.50 -0.36 -28.79
CA ARG A 652 -11.65 -0.84 -27.42
C ARG A 652 -10.35 -1.50 -26.96
N SER A 653 -9.85 -1.08 -25.81
CA SER A 653 -8.59 -1.55 -25.26
C SER A 653 -8.72 -1.89 -23.79
N LEU A 654 -8.16 -3.02 -23.39
CA LEU A 654 -8.09 -3.45 -22.00
C LEU A 654 -7.04 -2.64 -21.20
N GLY A 655 -6.00 -2.13 -21.87
CA GLY A 655 -4.87 -1.40 -21.24
C GLY A 655 -5.32 -0.36 -20.21
N PRO A 656 -6.08 0.69 -20.59
CA PRO A 656 -6.48 1.74 -19.65
C PRO A 656 -7.37 1.27 -18.48
N ILE A 657 -8.04 0.12 -18.60
CA ILE A 657 -8.83 -0.46 -17.51
C ILE A 657 -7.88 -1.06 -16.47
N LEU A 658 -6.88 -1.82 -16.91
CA LEU A 658 -5.93 -2.47 -16.01
C LEU A 658 -4.87 -1.50 -15.47
N ASP A 659 -4.40 -0.55 -16.29
CA ASP A 659 -3.47 0.50 -15.86
C ASP A 659 -4.03 1.29 -14.66
N ALA A 660 -5.34 1.53 -14.68
CA ALA A 660 -6.08 2.17 -13.60
C ALA A 660 -6.23 1.31 -12.34
N SER A 661 -6.05 -0.01 -12.47
CA SER A 661 -6.07 -1.01 -11.38
C SER A 661 -4.66 -1.36 -10.88
N GLY A 662 -3.63 -0.59 -11.24
CA GLY A 662 -2.26 -0.78 -10.76
C GLY A 662 -1.37 -1.67 -11.62
N TRP A 663 -1.88 -2.16 -12.76
CA TRP A 663 -1.05 -2.84 -13.77
C TRP A 663 -0.27 -1.83 -14.61
N ALA A 664 0.74 -2.30 -15.34
CA ALA A 664 1.35 -1.52 -16.42
C ALA A 664 1.28 -2.35 -17.71
N ILE A 665 0.29 -2.09 -18.55
CA ILE A 665 0.07 -2.84 -19.78
C ILE A 665 0.91 -2.27 -20.92
N ASN A 666 1.67 -3.14 -21.55
CA ASN A 666 2.47 -2.81 -22.72
C ASN A 666 1.68 -3.12 -24.00
N GLY A 667 1.28 -2.05 -24.69
CA GLY A 667 0.58 -2.11 -25.97
C GLY A 667 -0.94 -2.02 -25.88
N ARG A 668 -1.58 -1.97 -27.05
CA ARG A 668 -3.04 -1.80 -27.17
C ARG A 668 -3.70 -3.17 -27.20
N MET A 669 -3.92 -3.77 -26.03
CA MET A 669 -4.64 -5.05 -25.89
C MET A 669 -6.10 -4.91 -26.35
N LYS A 670 -6.37 -5.22 -27.63
CA LYS A 670 -7.67 -4.91 -28.25
C LYS A 670 -8.72 -5.96 -27.88
N VAL A 671 -9.87 -5.48 -27.41
CA VAL A 671 -11.06 -6.31 -27.25
C VAL A 671 -11.88 -6.21 -28.53
N ASN A 672 -11.77 -7.22 -29.39
CA ASN A 672 -12.54 -7.26 -30.64
C ASN A 672 -14.03 -7.54 -30.34
N VAL A 673 -14.90 -7.34 -31.35
CA VAL A 673 -16.35 -7.50 -31.18
C VAL A 673 -16.75 -8.94 -30.80
N ARG A 674 -16.05 -9.95 -31.30
CA ARG A 674 -16.32 -11.37 -30.96
C ARG A 674 -16.00 -11.67 -29.49
N LEU A 675 -14.82 -11.26 -29.02
CA LEU A 675 -14.40 -11.37 -27.63
C LEU A 675 -15.32 -10.55 -26.72
N GLY A 676 -15.65 -9.33 -27.13
CA GLY A 676 -16.62 -8.49 -26.41
C GLY A 676 -17.99 -9.16 -26.26
N GLY A 677 -18.51 -9.80 -27.32
CA GLY A 677 -19.78 -10.54 -27.24
C GLY A 677 -19.73 -11.80 -26.37
N MET A 678 -18.54 -12.30 -26.03
CA MET A 678 -18.37 -13.42 -25.10
C MET A 678 -18.19 -12.96 -23.65
N LEU A 679 -17.54 -11.79 -23.44
CA LEU A 679 -17.30 -11.19 -22.12
C LEU A 679 -18.56 -10.59 -21.48
N SER A 680 -19.58 -10.27 -22.30
CA SER A 680 -20.90 -9.90 -21.81
C SER A 680 -21.97 -10.61 -22.63
N GLN A 681 -22.82 -11.38 -21.95
CA GLN A 681 -23.86 -12.19 -22.60
C GLN A 681 -25.24 -11.72 -22.14
N THR A 682 -26.17 -11.60 -23.09
CA THR A 682 -27.58 -11.32 -22.80
C THR A 682 -28.33 -12.62 -22.53
N ALA A 683 -29.34 -12.57 -21.67
CA ALA A 683 -30.21 -13.71 -21.40
C ALA A 683 -30.90 -14.19 -22.68
N HIS A 684 -30.70 -15.46 -23.01
CA HIS A 684 -31.41 -16.14 -24.10
C HIS A 684 -32.21 -17.30 -23.52
N VAL A 685 -33.40 -17.52 -24.08
CA VAL A 685 -34.19 -18.72 -23.77
C VAL A 685 -33.51 -19.91 -24.46
N PRO A 686 -33.26 -21.04 -23.76
CA PRO A 686 -32.58 -22.19 -24.34
C PRO A 686 -33.25 -22.71 -25.63
N PRO A 687 -32.48 -23.16 -26.63
CA PRO A 687 -33.04 -23.73 -27.85
C PRO A 687 -33.89 -24.96 -27.51
N GLY A 688 -35.16 -24.95 -27.95
CA GLY A 688 -36.13 -26.02 -27.66
C GLY A 688 -37.09 -25.73 -26.49
N ALA A 689 -36.87 -24.66 -25.71
CA ALA A 689 -37.82 -24.27 -24.67
C ALA A 689 -39.11 -23.69 -25.28
N ARG A 690 -40.24 -24.29 -24.94
CA ARG A 690 -41.56 -23.86 -25.39
C ARG A 690 -42.11 -22.79 -24.45
N ARG A 691 -42.37 -21.58 -24.95
CA ARG A 691 -43.10 -20.55 -24.19
C ARG A 691 -44.57 -20.97 -24.08
N VAL A 692 -45.01 -21.34 -22.86
CA VAL A 692 -46.31 -21.98 -22.60
C VAL A 692 -47.50 -21.01 -22.75
N ALA A 693 -47.27 -19.71 -22.58
CA ALA A 693 -48.31 -18.68 -22.72
C ALA A 693 -47.79 -17.42 -23.42
N ARG A 694 -48.68 -16.74 -24.13
CA ARG A 694 -48.44 -15.38 -24.65
C ARG A 694 -48.58 -14.42 -23.47
N ASP A 695 -47.60 -13.54 -23.28
CA ASP A 695 -47.56 -12.55 -22.20
C ASP A 695 -48.90 -11.77 -22.11
N PRO A 696 -49.67 -11.94 -21.01
CA PRO A 696 -50.98 -11.31 -20.84
C PRO A 696 -50.90 -9.80 -20.57
N TYR A 697 -49.73 -9.28 -20.18
CA TYR A 697 -49.51 -7.86 -19.88
C TYR A 697 -48.77 -7.11 -20.98
N ARG A 698 -48.50 -7.77 -22.12
CA ARG A 698 -47.87 -7.13 -23.27
C ARG A 698 -48.82 -6.08 -23.86
N GLU A 699 -48.49 -4.79 -23.65
CA GLU A 699 -49.18 -3.69 -24.31
C GLU A 699 -49.17 -3.90 -25.83
N ARG A 700 -50.37 -3.90 -26.43
CA ARG A 700 -50.56 -4.15 -27.85
C ARG A 700 -50.23 -2.91 -28.68
N HIS A 701 -48.97 -2.45 -28.64
CA HIS A 701 -48.46 -1.46 -29.60
C HIS A 701 -48.37 -2.02 -31.03
N GLY A 702 -48.62 -3.33 -31.21
CA GLY A 702 -48.60 -4.01 -32.50
C GLY A 702 -49.60 -3.46 -33.51
N ALA A 703 -50.79 -3.01 -33.09
CA ALA A 703 -51.75 -2.40 -34.01
C ALA A 703 -51.27 -1.03 -34.51
N ALA A 704 -50.67 -0.22 -33.63
CA ALA A 704 -50.07 1.07 -34.02
C ALA A 704 -48.82 0.89 -34.88
N GLY A 705 -47.98 -0.11 -34.60
CA GLY A 705 -46.81 -0.44 -35.41
C GLY A 705 -47.18 -1.03 -36.78
N VAL A 706 -48.19 -1.90 -36.84
CA VAL A 706 -48.72 -2.44 -38.10
C VAL A 706 -49.45 -1.35 -38.88
N ALA A 707 -50.20 -0.46 -38.21
CA ALA A 707 -50.81 0.69 -38.85
C ALA A 707 -49.76 1.67 -39.37
N ALA A 708 -48.71 1.96 -38.60
CA ALA A 708 -47.61 2.82 -39.05
C ALA A 708 -46.84 2.18 -40.22
N ALA A 709 -46.58 0.87 -40.17
CA ALA A 709 -45.96 0.14 -41.28
C ALA A 709 -46.87 0.09 -42.52
N ALA A 710 -48.18 -0.08 -42.34
CA ALA A 710 -49.16 -0.05 -43.42
C ALA A 710 -49.28 1.36 -44.03
N VAL A 711 -49.28 2.41 -43.20
CA VAL A 711 -49.27 3.81 -43.63
C VAL A 711 -47.96 4.14 -44.36
N LEU A 712 -46.82 3.66 -43.86
CA LEU A 712 -45.53 3.83 -44.53
C LEU A 712 -45.50 3.08 -45.87
N ALA A 713 -46.00 1.84 -45.91
CA ALA A 713 -46.11 1.05 -47.13
C ALA A 713 -47.06 1.72 -48.13
N LEU A 714 -48.22 2.23 -47.68
CA LEU A 714 -49.16 2.96 -48.51
C LEU A 714 -48.52 4.26 -49.04
N ALA A 715 -47.80 5.00 -48.20
CA ALA A 715 -47.07 6.20 -48.59
C ALA A 715 -45.98 5.88 -49.63
N LEU A 716 -45.24 4.78 -49.47
CA LEU A 716 -44.25 4.31 -50.44
C LEU A 716 -44.89 3.85 -51.75
N VAL A 717 -46.06 3.21 -51.70
CA VAL A 717 -46.82 2.80 -52.89
C VAL A 717 -47.37 4.02 -53.62
N VAL A 718 -47.94 4.99 -52.91
CA VAL A 718 -48.40 6.26 -53.49
C VAL A 718 -47.24 7.06 -54.07
N LEU A 719 -46.08 7.05 -53.40
CA LEU A 719 -44.86 7.67 -53.91
C LEU A 719 -44.37 6.96 -55.18
N ALA A 720 -44.28 5.63 -55.18
CA ALA A 720 -43.87 4.84 -56.34
C ALA A 720 -44.85 4.98 -57.52
N TRP A 721 -46.14 5.17 -57.24
CA TRP A 721 -47.17 5.44 -58.24
C TRP A 721 -46.99 6.84 -58.83
N ARG A 722 -46.84 7.86 -57.98
CA ARG A 722 -46.58 9.24 -58.38
C ARG A 722 -45.25 9.42 -59.13
N MET A 723 -44.32 8.49 -58.95
CA MET A 723 -43.03 8.47 -59.64
C MET A 723 -42.99 7.63 -60.92
N ASP A 724 -44.14 7.15 -61.39
CA ASP A 724 -44.31 6.29 -62.57
C ASP A 724 -43.53 4.95 -62.50
N TRP A 725 -43.01 4.58 -61.32
CA TRP A 725 -42.26 3.31 -61.13
C TRP A 725 -43.16 2.08 -61.24
N LEU A 726 -44.46 2.27 -61.00
CA LEU A 726 -45.48 1.22 -61.06
C LEU A 726 -46.28 1.23 -62.38
N ASP A 727 -46.10 2.22 -63.26
CA ASP A 727 -46.93 2.42 -64.45
C ASP A 727 -46.82 1.26 -65.45
N ASN A 728 -45.64 0.64 -65.58
CA ASN A 728 -45.43 -0.55 -66.44
C ASN A 728 -46.17 -1.81 -65.96
N ARG A 729 -46.65 -1.84 -64.71
CA ARG A 729 -47.33 -3.00 -64.11
C ARG A 729 -48.78 -2.73 -63.73
N LEU A 730 -49.25 -1.50 -63.92
CA LEU A 730 -50.63 -1.09 -63.63
C LEU A 730 -51.45 -1.01 -64.94
N PRO A 731 -52.76 -1.35 -64.90
CA PRO A 731 -53.66 -1.10 -66.02
C PRO A 731 -53.67 0.38 -66.41
N THR A 732 -53.89 0.70 -67.69
CA THR A 732 -53.89 2.09 -68.23
C THR A 732 -54.82 3.06 -67.49
N ALA A 733 -55.89 2.58 -66.85
CA ALA A 733 -56.79 3.39 -66.02
C ALA A 733 -56.21 3.83 -64.67
N LEU A 734 -55.11 3.21 -64.24
CA LEU A 734 -54.44 3.43 -62.95
C LEU A 734 -53.00 3.93 -63.13
N GLN A 735 -52.58 4.29 -64.34
CA GLN A 735 -51.27 4.90 -64.59
C GLN A 735 -51.29 6.38 -64.20
N HIS A 736 -50.21 6.85 -63.58
CA HIS A 736 -50.09 8.26 -63.19
C HIS A 736 -49.85 9.17 -64.40
N SER A 737 -49.11 8.68 -65.41
CA SER A 737 -48.99 9.30 -66.74
C SER A 737 -49.33 8.30 -67.84
N PRO A 738 -50.60 8.19 -68.29
CA PRO A 738 -50.94 7.27 -69.37
C PRO A 738 -50.20 7.67 -70.64
N THR A 739 -49.23 6.86 -71.05
CA THR A 739 -48.55 7.02 -72.33
C THR A 739 -49.61 6.80 -73.41
N ALA A 740 -50.03 7.87 -74.09
CA ALA A 740 -50.94 7.78 -75.22
C ALA A 740 -50.32 6.85 -76.28
N ALA A 741 -50.89 5.66 -76.44
CA ALA A 741 -50.48 4.73 -77.48
C ALA A 741 -50.69 5.41 -78.84
N ALA A 742 -49.60 5.64 -79.57
CA ALA A 742 -49.65 6.10 -80.95
C ALA A 742 -50.46 5.09 -81.78
N THR A 743 -51.63 5.51 -82.25
CA THR A 743 -52.42 4.79 -83.26
C THR A 743 -51.61 4.69 -84.54
N VAL A 744 -51.09 3.50 -84.85
CA VAL A 744 -50.54 3.15 -86.16
C VAL A 744 -51.72 3.04 -87.14
N PRO A 745 -51.76 3.82 -88.25
CA PRO A 745 -52.79 3.64 -89.27
C PRO A 745 -52.55 2.35 -90.08
N PRO A 746 -53.60 1.67 -90.56
CA PRO A 746 -53.45 0.44 -91.33
C PRO A 746 -52.81 0.72 -92.70
N ALA A 747 -51.90 -0.15 -93.13
CA ALA A 747 -51.26 -0.12 -94.44
C ALA A 747 -52.30 -0.38 -95.56
N PRO A 748 -52.26 0.36 -96.68
CA PRO A 748 -53.09 0.06 -97.83
C PRO A 748 -52.54 -1.14 -98.60
N SER A 749 -53.45 -2.03 -99.00
CA SER A 749 -53.23 -3.11 -99.95
C SER A 749 -53.06 -2.57 -101.37
N SER A 750 -51.89 -2.78 -101.98
CA SER A 750 -51.60 -3.12 -103.40
C SER A 750 -50.12 -2.90 -103.67
#